data_AF-A0A7J4L797-F1
#
_entry.id   AF-A0A7J4L797-F1
#
_cell.length_a   1.000
_cell.length_b   1.000
_cell.length_c   1.000
_cell.angle_alpha   90.00
_cell.angle_beta   90.00
_cell.angle_gamma   90.00
#
_symmetry.space_group_name_H-M   'P 1'
#
loop_
_entity.id
_entity.type
_entity.pdbx_description
1 polymer ?
#
loop_
_entity_poly.entity_id
_entity_poly.type
_entity_poly.pdbx_seq_one_letter_code
_entity_poly.pdbx_strand_id
1 'polypeptide(L)'
;GIDIGYIDLVILLGSPKSVARALQRIGRSGHKLHDTTKGRIIVLDRDDLVECSVLLKSAVEKKIDRIHIPENCLDVLAQQIFGIAIEEQIHIEELFKMIKQSYCYRNLKREDFDQVMSYLAGEYSELEDRHIYAKIWIDKETKIIGKRGKMARVIYMTNIGTIPSESGVVVKVGDLAIGTIDEGFLERLKPGDVFVLGGNTYQFRNASGMVARVVAALGRRPTVPSWYSESLPLSFDLANEIGRFRKLILEHFAKKESKGDILRFINKYLYLDDNAANAIYQYFKEQYEYAEIPTSTNLLVEHYDEGEKKYAVFHTLYGRRVNDCLARAVAYAISKIQHRDVEIGISDNGFYVASVHPIQAVRAFEMLKSSRIEELMALALDKTEVLRRRFRHCAARALMILTNYKGHEKRVGRQQVSSMILLQAVKRISEDFPILKEARREVLEDLMDIENTKHVLKDINDGKVKIKEITTNVPSPFSFMLVLQGYLDVLRIEDRTEFLKRMHQSVIESIEMKKGLKQDRKISKIDYAEFWKSVEEKRKKEMETKEWKLKHAIRMIHHVPGYVKEDLTRLVNDEDYELREDVVSSIKKYQKQIESEWPPILRNFVFAKLGIKPSKEYSADEDFLMQQLNETSKRLKLPSDIVYEIKRLIDGERTAFNFSFKKWLKELISGSIPKQWPDEIIKFLIKAEKEI
;
A
#
# COMPACT_ATOMS: atom_id res chain seq x y z
N GLY A 1 23.02 -11.73 -9.87
CA GLY A 1 22.75 -10.33 -9.51
C GLY A 1 23.35 -9.44 -10.58
N ILE A 2 22.75 -8.29 -10.86
CA ILE A 2 23.25 -7.37 -11.89
C ILE A 2 24.64 -6.86 -11.44
N ASP A 3 25.64 -7.06 -12.28
CA ASP A 3 26.98 -6.53 -12.09
C ASP A 3 27.12 -5.22 -12.85
N ILE A 4 27.03 -4.11 -12.12
CA ILE A 4 27.20 -2.76 -12.65
C ILE A 4 28.57 -2.30 -12.14
N GLY A 5 29.64 -2.80 -12.76
CA GLY A 5 31.02 -2.79 -12.24
C GLY A 5 31.70 -1.42 -12.02
N TYR A 6 30.95 -0.32 -12.10
CA TYR A 6 31.40 1.04 -11.78
C TYR A 6 30.73 1.62 -10.52
N ILE A 7 29.76 0.92 -9.91
CA ILE A 7 29.13 1.39 -8.68
C ILE A 7 30.13 1.27 -7.53
N ASP A 8 30.48 2.40 -6.93
CA ASP A 8 31.42 2.49 -5.81
C ASP A 8 30.74 2.78 -4.46
N LEU A 9 29.47 3.20 -4.46
CA LEU A 9 28.66 3.46 -3.27
C LEU A 9 27.19 3.09 -3.49
N VAL A 10 26.59 2.43 -2.50
CA VAL A 10 25.14 2.23 -2.42
C VAL A 10 24.58 3.05 -1.26
N ILE A 11 23.53 3.83 -1.52
CA ILE A 11 22.79 4.57 -0.50
C ILE A 11 21.44 3.89 -0.29
N LEU A 12 21.17 3.46 0.94
CA LEU A 12 19.87 2.97 1.36
C LEU A 12 19.12 4.10 2.05
N LEU A 13 17.93 4.43 1.55
CA LEU A 13 16.99 5.34 2.21
C LEU A 13 16.09 4.51 3.12
N GLY A 14 16.34 4.61 4.42
CA GLY A 14 15.73 3.79 5.46
C GLY A 14 16.09 2.32 5.42
N SER A 15 15.52 1.56 6.35
CA SER A 15 15.80 0.14 6.48
C SER A 15 15.25 -0.68 5.29
N PRO A 16 16.04 -1.62 4.74
CA PRO A 16 15.56 -2.62 3.79
C PRO A 16 14.81 -3.79 4.47
N LYS A 17 14.56 -3.70 5.79
CA LYS A 17 13.69 -4.57 6.59
C LYS A 17 14.19 -6.02 6.75
N SER A 18 15.38 -6.32 6.25
CA SER A 18 16.07 -7.61 6.35
C SER A 18 17.58 -7.41 6.12
N VAL A 19 18.40 -8.14 6.86
CA VAL A 19 19.86 -8.17 6.75
C VAL A 19 20.28 -8.73 5.39
N ALA A 20 19.66 -9.83 4.93
CA ALA A 20 19.96 -10.43 3.63
C ALA A 20 19.76 -9.42 2.48
N ARG A 21 18.67 -8.66 2.52
CA ARG A 21 18.38 -7.62 1.51
C ARG A 21 19.39 -6.48 1.57
N ALA A 22 19.78 -6.05 2.77
CA ALA A 22 20.80 -5.02 2.94
C ALA A 22 22.13 -5.46 2.31
N LEU A 23 22.59 -6.67 2.64
CA LEU A 23 23.83 -7.23 2.09
C LEU A 23 23.78 -7.38 0.56
N GLN A 24 22.66 -7.86 0.02
CA GLN A 24 22.49 -7.98 -1.44
C GLN A 24 22.47 -6.64 -2.18
N ARG A 25 21.88 -5.60 -1.58
CA ARG A 25 21.82 -4.24 -2.15
C ARG A 25 23.18 -3.55 -2.03
N ILE A 26 23.77 -3.56 -0.84
CA ILE A 26 25.07 -2.93 -0.55
C ILE A 26 26.17 -3.62 -1.38
N GLY A 27 26.13 -4.94 -1.53
CA GLY A 27 27.03 -5.72 -2.38
C GLY A 27 26.98 -5.41 -3.87
N ARG A 28 26.13 -4.47 -4.33
CA ARG A 28 26.21 -3.91 -5.69
C ARG A 28 27.34 -2.89 -5.82
N SER A 29 27.83 -2.30 -4.72
CA SER A 29 29.00 -1.44 -4.70
C SER A 29 30.29 -2.26 -4.58
N GLY A 30 31.32 -1.87 -5.33
CA GLY A 30 32.63 -2.53 -5.29
C GLY A 30 32.51 -4.01 -5.64
N HIS A 31 31.67 -4.36 -6.61
CA HIS A 31 31.38 -5.74 -7.02
C HIS A 31 32.53 -6.32 -7.87
N LYS A 32 33.76 -6.28 -7.31
CA LYS A 32 34.97 -6.88 -7.87
C LYS A 32 35.70 -7.64 -6.76
N LEU A 33 36.45 -8.65 -7.16
CA LEU A 33 37.31 -9.38 -6.24
C LEU A 33 38.32 -8.40 -5.63
N HIS A 34 38.40 -8.40 -4.29
CA HIS A 34 39.26 -7.51 -3.48
C HIS A 34 38.81 -6.05 -3.32
N ASP A 35 37.71 -5.62 -3.95
CA ASP A 35 37.16 -4.28 -3.72
C ASP A 35 36.36 -4.24 -2.41
N THR A 36 36.43 -3.10 -1.72
CA THR A 36 35.64 -2.86 -0.50
C THR A 36 34.25 -2.39 -0.87
N THR A 37 33.24 -3.18 -0.51
CA THR A 37 31.83 -2.78 -0.62
C THR A 37 31.53 -1.59 0.30
N LYS A 38 30.98 -0.50 -0.24
CA LYS A 38 30.57 0.69 0.53
C LYS A 38 29.06 0.86 0.48
N GLY A 39 28.44 0.87 1.65
CA GLY A 39 27.03 1.19 1.85
C GLY A 39 26.86 2.32 2.85
N ARG A 40 25.91 3.24 2.60
CA ARG A 40 25.46 4.23 3.58
C ARG A 40 23.95 4.09 3.77
N ILE A 41 23.50 4.14 5.02
CA ILE A 41 22.08 4.10 5.36
C ILE A 41 21.68 5.47 5.86
N ILE A 42 20.70 6.09 5.21
CA ILE A 42 20.11 7.36 5.64
C ILE A 42 18.82 7.02 6.36
N VAL A 43 18.81 7.20 7.68
CA VAL A 43 17.66 6.91 8.54
C VAL A 43 16.60 7.99 8.39
N LEU A 44 15.32 7.60 8.43
CA LEU A 44 14.19 8.51 8.22
C LEU A 44 13.59 9.02 9.53
N ASP A 45 13.63 8.20 10.57
CA ASP A 45 13.09 8.51 11.90
C ASP A 45 13.84 7.74 13.01
N ARG A 46 13.39 7.89 14.26
CA ARG A 46 14.05 7.28 15.43
C ARG A 46 13.83 5.76 15.51
N ASP A 47 12.69 5.24 15.06
CA ASP A 47 12.45 3.79 15.00
C ASP A 47 13.34 3.15 13.93
N ASP A 48 13.39 3.79 12.75
CA ASP A 48 14.24 3.38 11.63
C ASP A 48 15.73 3.46 11.99
N LEU A 49 16.16 4.44 12.80
CA LEU A 49 17.53 4.50 13.33
C LEU A 49 17.87 3.26 14.16
N VAL A 50 16.99 2.85 15.07
CA VAL A 50 17.21 1.66 15.90
C VAL A 50 17.25 0.40 15.03
N GLU A 51 16.29 0.27 14.11
CA GLU A 51 16.21 -0.86 13.18
C GLU A 51 17.47 -0.97 12.31
N CYS A 52 17.89 0.12 11.66
CA CYS A 52 19.08 0.17 10.81
C CYS A 52 20.37 -0.14 11.58
N SER A 53 20.46 0.33 12.82
CA SER A 53 21.64 0.10 13.67
C SER A 53 21.76 -1.38 14.07
N VAL A 54 20.65 -2.01 14.45
CA VAL A 54 20.63 -3.45 14.77
C VAL A 54 20.86 -4.29 13.49
N LEU A 55 20.34 -3.84 12.35
CA LEU A 55 20.60 -4.47 11.06
C LEU A 55 22.08 -4.40 10.69
N LEU A 56 22.73 -3.24 10.87
CA LEU A 56 24.18 -3.09 10.66
C LEU A 56 24.96 -4.05 11.56
N LYS A 57 24.62 -4.10 12.85
CA LYS A 57 25.22 -5.05 13.79
C LYS A 57 25.11 -6.49 13.30
N SER A 58 23.92 -6.92 12.91
CA SER A 58 23.68 -8.28 12.41
C SER A 58 24.45 -8.56 11.12
N ALA A 59 24.55 -7.58 10.22
CA ALA A 59 25.35 -7.70 9.00
C ALA A 59 26.85 -7.89 9.31
N VAL A 60 27.42 -7.06 10.20
CA VAL A 60 28.82 -7.15 10.63
C VAL A 60 29.11 -8.49 11.33
N GLU A 61 28.18 -8.95 12.17
CA GLU A 61 28.27 -10.24 12.87
C GLU A 61 27.91 -11.47 12.01
N LYS A 62 27.62 -11.28 10.71
CA LYS A 62 27.23 -12.34 9.77
C LYS A 62 25.97 -13.11 10.19
N LYS A 63 25.08 -12.46 10.94
CA LYS A 63 23.76 -12.98 11.31
C LYS A 63 22.75 -12.59 10.25
N ILE A 64 22.44 -13.53 9.36
CA ILE A 64 21.50 -13.34 8.25
C ILE A 64 20.15 -13.95 8.62
N ASP A 65 19.07 -13.35 8.10
CA ASP A 65 17.71 -13.83 8.31
C ASP A 65 17.51 -15.26 7.78
N ARG A 66 16.65 -16.04 8.44
CA ARG A 66 16.25 -17.37 7.96
C ARG A 66 15.46 -17.26 6.66
N ILE A 67 15.73 -18.20 5.75
CA ILE A 67 14.99 -18.34 4.50
C ILE A 67 13.81 -19.28 4.77
N HIS A 68 12.61 -18.83 4.41
CA HIS A 68 11.43 -19.67 4.38
C HIS A 68 11.23 -20.17 2.95
N ILE A 69 11.14 -21.49 2.78
CA ILE A 69 10.86 -22.15 1.50
C ILE A 69 9.44 -22.72 1.60
N PRO A 70 8.50 -22.25 0.76
CA PRO A 70 7.14 -22.78 0.74
C PRO A 70 7.14 -24.28 0.45
N GLU A 71 6.37 -25.05 1.21
CA GLU A 71 6.21 -26.50 1.04
C GLU A 71 4.81 -26.84 0.54
N ASN A 72 4.70 -27.93 -0.21
CA ASN A 72 3.45 -28.51 -0.67
C ASN A 72 2.51 -27.53 -1.42
N CYS A 73 3.06 -26.68 -2.29
CA CYS A 73 2.28 -25.77 -3.14
C CYS A 73 1.38 -26.52 -4.12
N LEU A 74 0.11 -26.73 -3.77
CA LEU A 74 -0.78 -27.64 -4.51
C LEU A 74 -1.20 -27.10 -5.87
N ASP A 75 -1.22 -25.79 -6.04
CA ASP A 75 -1.48 -25.11 -7.30
C ASP A 75 -0.31 -25.24 -8.30
N VAL A 76 0.92 -25.05 -7.82
CA VAL A 76 2.15 -25.30 -8.61
C VAL A 76 2.29 -26.79 -8.90
N LEU A 77 1.89 -27.66 -7.96
CA LEU A 77 1.86 -29.10 -8.17
C LEU A 77 0.90 -29.47 -9.31
N ALA A 78 -0.30 -28.90 -9.32
CA ALA A 78 -1.28 -29.11 -10.38
C ALA A 78 -0.71 -28.72 -11.76
N GLN A 79 -0.01 -27.59 -11.82
CA GLN A 79 0.69 -27.14 -13.02
C GLN A 79 1.77 -28.14 -13.45
N GLN A 80 2.61 -28.62 -12.53
CA GLN A 80 3.70 -29.55 -12.84
C GLN A 80 3.20 -30.92 -13.29
N ILE A 81 2.18 -31.48 -12.62
CA ILE A 81 1.55 -32.74 -13.04
C ILE A 81 1.02 -32.62 -14.47
N PHE A 82 0.37 -31.51 -14.81
CA PHE A 82 -0.11 -31.31 -16.17
C PHE A 82 1.04 -31.19 -17.19
N GLY A 83 2.14 -30.53 -16.81
CA GLY A 83 3.35 -30.47 -17.62
C GLY A 83 3.95 -31.84 -17.91
N ILE A 84 4.11 -32.68 -16.87
CA ILE A 84 4.62 -34.06 -17.01
C ILE A 84 3.69 -34.89 -17.89
N ALA A 85 2.37 -34.83 -17.66
CA ALA A 85 1.38 -35.54 -18.45
C ALA A 85 1.32 -35.09 -19.92
N ILE A 86 1.79 -33.87 -20.24
CA ILE A 86 1.92 -33.40 -21.62
C ILE A 86 3.10 -34.05 -22.34
N GLU A 87 4.19 -34.28 -21.62
CA GLU A 87 5.43 -34.81 -22.18
C GLU A 87 5.38 -36.33 -22.30
N GLU A 88 4.89 -37.03 -21.28
CA GLU A 88 4.84 -38.49 -21.27
C GLU A 88 3.61 -39.06 -20.54
N GLN A 89 3.37 -40.36 -20.75
CA GLN A 89 2.42 -41.14 -19.94
C GLN A 89 3.19 -41.81 -18.80
N ILE A 90 2.69 -41.65 -17.57
CA ILE A 90 3.38 -42.11 -16.37
C ILE A 90 2.41 -42.81 -15.41
N HIS A 91 2.90 -43.80 -14.68
CA HIS A 91 2.12 -44.46 -13.64
C HIS A 91 1.97 -43.54 -12.40
N ILE A 92 0.79 -43.48 -11.80
CA ILE A 92 0.47 -42.56 -10.68
C ILE A 92 1.47 -42.69 -9.52
N GLU A 93 1.85 -43.92 -9.16
CA GLU A 93 2.79 -44.16 -8.06
C GLU A 93 4.21 -43.68 -8.37
N GLU A 94 4.64 -43.77 -9.62
CA GLU A 94 5.96 -43.30 -10.05
C GLU A 94 6.00 -41.77 -10.05
N LEU A 95 4.94 -41.14 -10.54
CA LEU A 95 4.76 -39.69 -10.48
C LEU A 95 4.81 -39.19 -9.04
N PHE A 96 4.06 -39.81 -8.11
CA PHE A 96 4.07 -39.42 -6.70
C PHE A 96 5.47 -39.55 -6.08
N LYS A 97 6.18 -40.65 -6.34
CA LYS A 97 7.56 -40.84 -5.87
C LYS A 97 8.51 -39.79 -6.44
N MET A 98 8.42 -39.49 -7.73
CA MET A 98 9.23 -38.47 -8.40
C MET A 98 9.02 -37.09 -7.77
N ILE A 99 7.77 -36.68 -7.57
CA ILE A 99 7.43 -35.38 -6.95
C ILE A 99 8.05 -35.26 -5.55
N LYS A 100 7.95 -36.32 -4.73
CA LYS A 100 8.49 -36.34 -3.36
C LYS A 100 10.02 -36.27 -3.27
N GLN A 101 10.74 -36.48 -4.37
CA GLN A 101 12.20 -36.28 -4.40
C GLN A 101 12.59 -34.80 -4.36
N SER A 102 11.67 -33.90 -4.72
CA SER A 102 11.92 -32.46 -4.60
C SER A 102 11.82 -31.99 -3.14
N TYR A 103 12.63 -31.00 -2.77
CA TYR A 103 12.64 -30.47 -1.40
C TYR A 103 11.25 -29.94 -0.98
N CYS A 104 10.57 -29.19 -1.86
CA CYS A 104 9.28 -28.56 -1.54
C CYS A 104 8.13 -29.56 -1.35
N TYR A 105 8.21 -30.77 -1.91
CA TYR A 105 7.14 -31.78 -1.83
C TYR A 105 7.54 -33.05 -1.06
N ARG A 106 8.68 -33.04 -0.36
CA ARG A 106 9.15 -34.19 0.44
C ARG A 106 8.13 -34.65 1.50
N ASN A 107 7.36 -33.70 2.03
CA ASN A 107 6.33 -33.90 3.04
C ASN A 107 4.91 -34.00 2.45
N LEU A 108 4.77 -34.13 1.12
CA LEU A 108 3.47 -34.19 0.47
C LEU A 108 2.70 -35.43 0.94
N LYS A 109 1.49 -35.17 1.44
CA LYS A 109 0.52 -36.20 1.84
C LYS A 109 -0.09 -36.85 0.62
N ARG A 110 -0.37 -38.15 0.72
CA ARG A 110 -0.94 -38.90 -0.41
C ARG A 110 -2.35 -38.40 -0.73
N GLU A 111 -3.13 -38.08 0.29
CA GLU A 111 -4.48 -37.56 0.16
C GLU A 111 -4.51 -36.23 -0.60
N ASP A 112 -3.55 -35.32 -0.33
CA ASP A 112 -3.46 -34.04 -1.01
C ASP A 112 -3.06 -34.21 -2.49
N PHE A 113 -2.16 -35.14 -2.77
CA PHE A 113 -1.80 -35.51 -4.14
C PHE A 113 -3.00 -36.08 -4.91
N ASP A 114 -3.72 -37.04 -4.31
CA ASP A 114 -4.87 -37.68 -4.94
C ASP A 114 -6.00 -36.66 -5.20
N GLN A 115 -6.23 -35.71 -4.30
CA GLN A 115 -7.20 -34.62 -4.53
C GLN A 115 -6.81 -33.72 -5.72
N VAL A 116 -5.52 -33.40 -5.87
CA VAL A 116 -5.03 -32.65 -7.04
C VAL A 116 -5.24 -33.47 -8.32
N MET A 117 -5.01 -34.78 -8.27
CA MET A 117 -5.27 -35.69 -9.39
C MET A 117 -6.75 -35.74 -9.77
N SER A 118 -7.66 -35.89 -8.81
CA SER A 118 -9.12 -35.85 -9.02
C SER A 118 -9.57 -34.53 -9.64
N TYR A 119 -9.01 -33.41 -9.17
CA TYR A 119 -9.25 -32.10 -9.78
C TYR A 119 -8.80 -32.07 -11.25
N LEU A 120 -7.56 -32.46 -11.54
CA LEU A 120 -7.02 -32.44 -12.90
C LEU A 120 -7.74 -33.42 -13.84
N ALA A 121 -8.23 -34.55 -13.32
CA ALA A 121 -8.99 -35.54 -14.08
C ALA A 121 -10.44 -35.10 -14.36
N GLY A 122 -10.93 -34.05 -13.69
CA GLY A 122 -12.28 -33.53 -13.83
C GLY A 122 -13.35 -34.40 -13.16
N GLU A 123 -13.05 -34.98 -12.00
CA GLU A 123 -14.00 -35.82 -11.26
C GLU A 123 -15.11 -35.03 -10.55
N TYR A 124 -15.03 -33.70 -10.54
CA TYR A 124 -16.01 -32.80 -9.92
C TYR A 124 -16.93 -32.16 -10.96
N SER A 125 -18.19 -32.63 -11.03
CA SER A 125 -19.21 -32.16 -11.98
C SER A 125 -19.47 -30.65 -11.92
N GLU A 126 -19.44 -30.06 -10.73
CA GLU A 126 -19.70 -28.64 -10.48
C GLU A 126 -18.65 -27.72 -11.11
N LEU A 127 -17.46 -28.25 -11.42
CA LEU A 127 -16.41 -27.53 -12.14
C LEU A 127 -16.67 -27.54 -13.65
N GLU A 128 -17.20 -28.62 -14.20
CA GLU A 128 -17.53 -28.73 -15.63
C GLU A 128 -18.61 -27.72 -16.02
N ASP A 129 -19.64 -27.54 -15.19
CA ASP A 129 -20.69 -26.52 -15.35
C ASP A 129 -20.12 -25.10 -15.45
N ARG A 130 -18.92 -24.88 -14.89
CA ARG A 130 -18.21 -23.60 -14.92
C ARG A 130 -17.07 -23.56 -15.95
N HIS A 131 -17.11 -24.47 -16.92
CA HIS A 131 -16.18 -24.56 -18.04
C HIS A 131 -14.73 -24.84 -17.59
N ILE A 132 -14.57 -25.52 -16.45
CA ILE A 132 -13.28 -25.99 -15.97
C ILE A 132 -13.15 -27.45 -16.35
N TYR A 133 -12.55 -27.68 -17.51
CA TYR A 133 -12.39 -29.01 -18.07
C TYR A 133 -11.20 -29.76 -17.48
N ALA A 134 -11.34 -31.09 -17.43
CA ALA A 134 -10.25 -32.02 -17.17
C ALA A 134 -9.00 -31.73 -18.02
N LYS A 135 -7.84 -31.73 -17.37
CA LYS A 135 -6.51 -31.48 -17.94
C LYS A 135 -5.77 -32.78 -18.22
N ILE A 136 -6.02 -33.81 -17.42
CA ILE A 136 -5.46 -35.15 -17.61
C ILE A 136 -6.60 -36.16 -17.79
N TRP A 137 -6.26 -37.33 -18.28
CA TRP A 137 -7.06 -38.54 -18.13
C TRP A 137 -6.32 -39.51 -17.20
N ILE A 138 -7.08 -40.37 -16.53
CA ILE A 138 -6.56 -41.42 -15.66
C ILE A 138 -7.21 -42.73 -16.11
N ASP A 139 -6.38 -43.72 -16.43
CA ASP A 139 -6.85 -45.09 -16.62
C ASP A 139 -7.01 -45.76 -15.25
N LYS A 140 -8.23 -46.19 -14.95
CA LYS A 140 -8.57 -46.75 -13.64
C LYS A 140 -7.96 -48.14 -13.41
N GLU A 141 -7.68 -48.90 -14.47
CA GLU A 141 -7.13 -50.25 -14.41
C GLU A 141 -5.60 -50.19 -14.36
N THR A 142 -4.98 -49.54 -15.35
CA THR A 142 -3.51 -49.49 -15.46
C THR A 142 -2.87 -48.46 -14.54
N LYS A 143 -3.66 -47.53 -13.97
CA LYS A 143 -3.18 -46.38 -13.17
C LYS A 143 -2.18 -45.51 -13.92
N ILE A 144 -2.24 -45.50 -15.25
CA ILE A 144 -1.47 -44.61 -16.11
C ILE A 144 -2.25 -43.31 -16.29
N ILE A 145 -1.51 -42.20 -16.35
CA ILE A 145 -2.07 -40.88 -16.64
C ILE A 145 -1.47 -40.31 -17.92
N GLY A 146 -2.18 -39.37 -18.53
CA GLY A 146 -1.65 -38.57 -19.64
C GLY A 146 -2.48 -37.32 -19.92
N LYS A 147 -2.00 -36.49 -20.84
CA LYS A 147 -2.69 -35.24 -21.23
C LYS A 147 -4.07 -35.50 -21.83
N ARG A 148 -5.03 -34.65 -21.48
CA ARG A 148 -6.34 -34.59 -22.12
C ARG A 148 -6.45 -33.38 -23.05
N GLY A 149 -6.97 -33.62 -24.25
CA GLY A 149 -7.25 -32.57 -25.24
C GLY A 149 -6.06 -32.17 -26.13
N LYS A 150 -6.38 -31.74 -27.36
CA LYS A 150 -5.37 -31.35 -28.38
C LYS A 150 -4.64 -30.05 -28.03
N MET A 151 -5.30 -29.14 -27.31
CA MET A 151 -4.75 -27.83 -26.95
C MET A 151 -3.90 -27.84 -25.66
N ALA A 152 -3.67 -29.01 -25.04
CA ALA A 152 -3.01 -29.10 -23.74
C ALA A 152 -1.66 -28.35 -23.68
N ARG A 153 -0.78 -28.57 -24.66
CA ARG A 153 0.54 -27.93 -24.74
C ARG A 153 0.45 -26.41 -24.89
N VAL A 154 -0.49 -25.91 -25.68
CA VAL A 154 -0.72 -24.46 -25.87
C VAL A 154 -1.25 -23.83 -24.60
N ILE A 155 -2.24 -24.46 -23.97
CA ILE A 155 -2.80 -23.98 -22.69
C ILE A 155 -1.70 -23.91 -21.64
N TYR A 156 -0.91 -24.98 -21.50
CA TYR A 156 0.20 -25.01 -20.55
C TYR A 156 1.21 -23.89 -20.82
N MET A 157 1.79 -23.82 -22.02
CA MET A 157 2.84 -22.85 -22.35
C MET A 157 2.41 -21.39 -22.24
N THR A 158 1.12 -21.09 -22.42
CA THR A 158 0.60 -19.71 -22.35
C THR A 158 0.13 -19.30 -20.95
N ASN A 159 0.07 -20.25 -20.01
CA ASN A 159 -0.40 -20.03 -18.64
C ASN A 159 0.58 -20.51 -17.55
N ILE A 160 1.71 -21.12 -17.95
CA ILE A 160 2.78 -21.57 -17.05
C ILE A 160 3.42 -20.37 -16.35
N GLY A 161 3.78 -20.55 -15.08
CA GLY A 161 4.43 -19.53 -14.26
C GLY A 161 3.85 -19.47 -12.84
N THR A 162 4.59 -18.82 -11.96
CA THR A 162 4.22 -18.65 -10.54
C THR A 162 3.99 -17.19 -10.16
N ILE A 163 4.41 -16.24 -11.01
CA ILE A 163 4.23 -14.81 -10.78
C ILE A 163 2.77 -14.43 -11.10
N PRO A 164 1.99 -13.94 -10.13
CA PRO A 164 0.61 -13.55 -10.37
C PRO A 164 0.54 -12.31 -11.25
N SER A 165 -0.50 -12.24 -12.09
CA SER A 165 -0.82 -11.02 -12.82
C SER A 165 -1.53 -10.03 -11.90
N GLU A 166 -0.84 -8.94 -11.56
CA GLU A 166 -1.37 -7.83 -10.78
C GLU A 166 -1.77 -6.66 -11.71
N SER A 167 -2.79 -5.90 -11.31
CA SER A 167 -3.18 -4.69 -12.04
C SER A 167 -3.84 -3.66 -11.12
N GLY A 168 -3.94 -2.42 -11.58
CA GLY A 168 -4.63 -1.36 -10.85
C GLY A 168 -6.12 -1.65 -10.66
N VAL A 169 -6.62 -1.40 -9.45
CA VAL A 169 -8.03 -1.46 -9.09
C VAL A 169 -8.61 -0.06 -9.19
N VAL A 170 -9.70 0.11 -9.95
CA VAL A 170 -10.40 1.39 -10.06
C VAL A 170 -11.23 1.64 -8.81
N VAL A 171 -11.04 2.78 -8.17
CA VAL A 171 -11.82 3.23 -7.02
C VAL A 171 -13.01 4.06 -7.50
N LYS A 172 -14.22 3.73 -7.04
CA LYS A 172 -15.45 4.41 -7.41
C LYS A 172 -16.29 4.86 -6.22
N VAL A 173 -16.86 6.08 -6.30
CA VAL A 173 -17.97 6.54 -5.45
C VAL A 173 -19.22 6.59 -6.33
N GLY A 174 -20.21 5.75 -6.01
CA GLY A 174 -21.31 5.48 -6.95
C GLY A 174 -20.75 4.94 -8.26
N ASP A 175 -21.04 5.62 -9.36
CA ASP A 175 -20.51 5.27 -10.70
C ASP A 175 -19.25 6.05 -11.10
N LEU A 176 -18.90 7.09 -10.35
CA LEU A 176 -17.77 7.98 -10.64
C LEU A 176 -16.45 7.32 -10.25
N ALA A 177 -15.53 7.20 -11.21
CA ALA A 177 -14.17 6.75 -10.96
C ALA A 177 -13.31 7.91 -10.41
N ILE A 178 -12.67 7.68 -9.26
CA ILE A 178 -11.90 8.69 -8.53
C ILE A 178 -10.39 8.51 -8.75
N GLY A 179 -9.94 7.27 -8.92
CA GLY A 179 -8.54 6.95 -9.17
C GLY A 179 -8.31 5.46 -9.18
N THR A 180 -7.05 5.06 -9.05
CA THR A 180 -6.64 3.66 -8.99
C THR A 180 -5.79 3.39 -7.76
N ILE A 181 -5.98 2.22 -7.16
CA ILE A 181 -5.13 1.67 -6.09
C ILE A 181 -4.54 0.34 -6.55
N ASP A 182 -3.41 -0.05 -6.01
CA ASP A 182 -2.81 -1.37 -6.23
C ASP A 182 -3.65 -2.49 -5.61
N GLU A 183 -3.52 -3.67 -6.21
CA GLU A 183 -4.26 -4.87 -5.80
C GLU A 183 -3.86 -5.33 -4.39
N GLY A 184 -2.57 -5.29 -4.05
CA GLY A 184 -2.07 -5.61 -2.70
C GLY A 184 -2.63 -4.68 -1.62
N PHE A 185 -2.92 -3.42 -1.94
CA PHE A 185 -3.56 -2.50 -1.01
C PHE A 185 -5.00 -2.93 -0.75
N LEU A 186 -5.75 -3.21 -1.82
CA LEU A 186 -7.13 -3.68 -1.71
C LEU A 186 -7.26 -5.04 -1.01
N GLU A 187 -6.29 -5.95 -1.17
CA GLU A 187 -6.27 -7.23 -0.44
C GLU A 187 -6.46 -7.01 1.07
N ARG A 188 -5.82 -5.97 1.61
CA ARG A 188 -5.78 -5.73 3.06
C ARG A 188 -7.00 -5.00 3.58
N LEU A 189 -7.74 -4.29 2.72
CA LEU A 189 -8.91 -3.50 3.11
C LEU A 189 -10.07 -4.38 3.60
N LYS A 190 -10.69 -3.96 4.70
CA LYS A 190 -11.95 -4.48 5.22
C LYS A 190 -13.05 -3.45 5.05
N PRO A 191 -14.31 -3.88 4.82
CA PRO A 191 -15.44 -2.96 4.82
C PRO A 191 -15.42 -2.10 6.08
N GLY A 192 -15.44 -0.77 5.90
CA GLY A 192 -15.33 0.20 6.98
C GLY A 192 -13.99 0.92 7.06
N ASP A 193 -12.92 0.35 6.50
CA ASP A 193 -11.59 0.97 6.46
C ASP A 193 -11.61 2.29 5.69
N VAL A 194 -10.80 3.24 6.13
CA VAL A 194 -10.66 4.55 5.50
C VAL A 194 -9.25 4.69 4.95
N PHE A 195 -9.11 5.20 3.73
CA PHE A 195 -7.81 5.44 3.12
C PHE A 195 -7.79 6.74 2.33
N VAL A 196 -6.58 7.19 2.01
CA VAL A 196 -6.35 8.44 1.27
C VAL A 196 -6.14 8.13 -0.20
N LEU A 197 -6.87 8.82 -1.09
CA LEU A 197 -6.64 8.78 -2.53
C LEU A 197 -6.77 10.18 -3.10
N GLY A 198 -5.74 10.63 -3.82
CA GLY A 198 -5.73 12.00 -4.38
C GLY A 198 -5.88 13.10 -3.33
N GLY A 199 -5.42 12.85 -2.09
CA GLY A 199 -5.50 13.80 -0.97
C GLY A 199 -6.84 13.81 -0.21
N ASN A 200 -7.84 13.04 -0.65
CA ASN A 200 -9.14 12.92 0.01
C ASN A 200 -9.30 11.56 0.69
N THR A 201 -10.13 11.50 1.73
CA THR A 201 -10.41 10.29 2.51
C THR A 201 -11.66 9.56 2.03
N TYR A 202 -11.54 8.25 1.84
CA TYR A 202 -12.61 7.38 1.36
C TYR A 202 -12.76 6.15 2.24
N GLN A 203 -14.00 5.79 2.56
CA GLN A 203 -14.32 4.57 3.30
C GLN A 203 -14.63 3.43 2.34
N PHE A 204 -13.88 2.34 2.44
CA PHE A 204 -14.10 1.12 1.67
C PHE A 204 -15.40 0.43 2.08
N ARG A 205 -16.21 0.02 1.08
CA ARG A 205 -17.48 -0.69 1.29
C ARG A 205 -17.39 -2.13 0.85
N ASN A 206 -17.01 -2.35 -0.40
CA ASN A 206 -16.82 -3.67 -0.98
C ASN A 206 -15.97 -3.56 -2.25
N ALA A 207 -15.48 -4.70 -2.71
CA ALA A 207 -14.88 -4.84 -4.02
C ALA A 207 -15.75 -5.76 -4.90
N SER A 208 -15.77 -5.44 -6.19
CA SER A 208 -16.36 -6.31 -7.21
C SER A 208 -15.43 -6.32 -8.42
N GLY A 209 -14.77 -7.46 -8.64
CA GLY A 209 -13.70 -7.57 -9.63
C GLY A 209 -12.55 -6.59 -9.36
N MET A 210 -12.24 -5.76 -10.35
CA MET A 210 -11.21 -4.71 -10.28
C MET A 210 -11.79 -3.33 -9.97
N VAL A 211 -12.95 -3.28 -9.30
CA VAL A 211 -13.59 -2.05 -8.85
C VAL A 211 -13.76 -2.09 -7.33
N ALA A 212 -13.11 -1.15 -6.63
CA ALA A 212 -13.35 -0.88 -5.22
C ALA A 212 -14.45 0.18 -5.09
N ARG A 213 -15.56 -0.17 -4.45
CA ARG A 213 -16.62 0.79 -4.14
C ARG A 213 -16.36 1.42 -2.78
N VAL A 214 -16.38 2.75 -2.75
CA VAL A 214 -16.11 3.54 -1.57
C VAL A 214 -17.17 4.62 -1.40
N VAL A 215 -17.23 5.20 -0.19
CA VAL A 215 -17.99 6.41 0.09
C VAL A 215 -17.05 7.50 0.59
N ALA A 216 -17.37 8.77 0.32
CA ALA A 216 -16.59 9.88 0.85
C ALA A 216 -16.61 9.84 2.39
N ALA A 217 -15.44 9.98 3.00
CA ALA A 217 -15.26 9.89 4.45
C ALA A 217 -14.53 11.14 4.96
N LEU A 218 -15.02 12.31 4.54
CA LEU A 218 -14.43 13.61 4.86
C LEU A 218 -14.21 13.76 6.37
N GLY A 219 -12.97 14.08 6.77
CA GLY A 219 -12.58 14.23 8.18
C GLY A 219 -12.45 12.93 8.97
N ARG A 220 -12.81 11.75 8.42
CA ARG A 220 -12.51 10.47 9.06
C ARG A 220 -11.05 10.08 8.79
N ARG A 221 -10.41 9.60 9.84
CA ARG A 221 -8.99 9.23 9.84
C ARG A 221 -8.74 8.01 8.95
N PRO A 222 -7.68 8.01 8.13
CA PRO A 222 -7.24 6.82 7.44
C PRO A 222 -6.86 5.73 8.44
N THR A 223 -7.38 4.53 8.23
CA THR A 223 -7.08 3.32 9.01
C THR A 223 -5.99 2.50 8.34
N VAL A 224 -5.81 2.67 7.02
CA VAL A 224 -4.81 1.97 6.22
C VAL A 224 -3.97 2.99 5.43
N PRO A 225 -2.62 2.92 5.49
CA PRO A 225 -1.73 3.90 4.86
C PRO A 225 -1.53 3.63 3.36
N SER A 226 -1.42 4.69 2.56
CA SER A 226 -1.42 4.66 1.09
C SER A 226 -0.23 3.95 0.43
N TRP A 227 0.89 3.74 1.17
CA TRP A 227 2.14 3.16 0.64
C TRP A 227 2.46 1.78 1.21
N TYR A 228 1.48 1.12 1.82
CA TYR A 228 1.71 -0.13 2.56
C TYR A 228 2.15 -1.31 1.67
N SER A 229 1.67 -1.36 0.42
CA SER A 229 1.92 -2.47 -0.51
C SER A 229 3.36 -2.55 -1.00
N GLU A 230 4.07 -1.43 -1.05
CA GLU A 230 5.47 -1.35 -1.53
C GLU A 230 6.50 -1.54 -0.41
N SER A 231 6.09 -1.32 0.84
CA SER A 231 6.98 -1.46 2.00
C SER A 231 7.13 -2.93 2.38
N LEU A 232 8.36 -3.45 2.25
CA LEU A 232 8.66 -4.81 2.66
C LEU A 232 8.53 -4.99 4.18
N PRO A 233 8.04 -6.14 4.67
CA PRO A 233 7.90 -6.38 6.11
C PRO A 233 9.26 -6.59 6.77
N LEU A 234 9.39 -6.09 8.01
CA LEU A 234 10.49 -6.43 8.92
C LEU A 234 10.52 -7.94 9.17
N SER A 235 11.69 -8.55 9.03
CA SER A 235 11.88 -9.99 9.31
C SER A 235 11.71 -10.28 10.80
N PHE A 236 11.18 -11.47 11.10
CA PHE A 236 11.01 -11.94 12.48
C PHE A 236 12.35 -11.99 13.24
N ASP A 237 13.42 -12.43 12.57
CA ASP A 237 14.75 -12.53 13.18
C ASP A 237 15.32 -11.16 13.55
N LEU A 238 15.25 -10.18 12.65
CA LEU A 238 15.70 -8.82 12.94
C LEU A 238 14.84 -8.16 14.02
N ALA A 239 13.52 -8.35 13.98
CA ALA A 239 12.61 -7.86 15.02
C ALA A 239 12.99 -8.40 16.41
N ASN A 240 13.32 -9.69 16.50
CA ASN A 240 13.80 -10.30 17.75
C ASN A 240 15.15 -9.73 18.21
N GLU A 241 16.10 -9.46 17.31
CA GLU A 241 17.37 -8.81 17.67
C GLU A 241 17.13 -7.38 18.20
N ILE A 242 16.19 -6.63 17.63
CA ILE A 242 15.79 -5.32 18.16
C ILE A 242 15.16 -5.49 19.55
N GLY A 243 14.32 -6.52 19.75
CA GLY A 243 13.73 -6.84 21.06
C GLY A 243 14.79 -7.19 22.12
N ARG A 244 15.86 -7.89 21.75
CA ARG A 244 17.01 -8.15 22.63
C ARG A 244 17.78 -6.88 22.95
N PHE A 245 18.01 -6.02 21.96
CA PHE A 245 18.63 -4.71 22.19
C PHE A 245 17.80 -3.86 23.16
N ARG A 246 16.47 -3.82 23.00
CA ARG A 246 15.56 -3.13 23.92
C ARG A 246 15.70 -3.65 25.36
N LYS A 247 15.82 -4.97 25.54
CA LYS A 247 16.04 -5.60 26.84
C LYS A 247 17.37 -5.17 27.48
N LEU A 248 18.47 -5.18 26.72
CA LEU A 248 19.78 -4.77 27.22
C LEU A 248 19.77 -3.31 27.68
N ILE A 249 19.17 -2.41 26.90
CA ILE A 249 19.04 -1.00 27.30
C ILE A 249 18.19 -0.84 28.57
N LEU A 250 17.09 -1.59 28.69
CA LEU A 250 16.28 -1.59 29.91
C LEU A 250 17.09 -2.04 31.14
N GLU A 251 17.94 -3.07 31.00
CA GLU A 251 18.82 -3.54 32.08
C GLU A 251 19.81 -2.46 32.53
N HIS A 252 20.41 -1.72 31.58
CA HIS A 252 21.29 -0.59 31.87
C HIS A 252 20.55 0.54 32.63
N PHE A 253 19.33 0.89 32.21
CA PHE A 253 18.51 1.87 32.94
C PHE A 253 18.09 1.39 34.33
N ALA A 254 17.74 0.10 34.47
CA ALA A 254 17.36 -0.48 35.76
C ALA A 254 18.52 -0.46 36.77
N LYS A 255 19.76 -0.64 36.30
CA LYS A 255 20.99 -0.50 37.10
C LYS A 255 21.36 0.95 37.42
N LYS A 256 20.64 1.93 36.86
CA LYS A 256 20.91 3.39 37.01
C LYS A 256 22.33 3.78 36.60
N GLU A 257 22.86 3.13 35.56
CA GLU A 257 24.18 3.46 35.03
C GLU A 257 24.24 4.89 34.45
N SER A 258 25.44 5.47 34.40
CA SER A 258 25.61 6.84 33.91
C SER A 258 25.30 6.94 32.41
N LYS A 259 24.89 8.12 31.94
CA LYS A 259 24.69 8.37 30.50
C LYS A 259 25.93 7.99 29.69
N GLY A 260 27.13 8.27 30.21
CA GLY A 260 28.39 7.95 29.53
C GLY A 260 28.62 6.45 29.36
N ASP A 261 28.25 5.64 30.36
CA ASP A 261 28.36 4.18 30.28
C ASP A 261 27.41 3.61 29.22
N ILE A 262 26.16 4.06 29.23
CA ILE A 262 25.13 3.60 28.28
C ILE A 262 25.50 4.00 26.85
N LEU A 263 26.02 5.22 26.62
CA LEU A 263 26.51 5.64 25.31
C LEU A 263 27.67 4.78 24.82
N ARG A 264 28.65 4.49 25.69
CA ARG A 264 29.76 3.57 25.36
C ARG A 264 29.25 2.19 24.99
N PHE A 265 28.25 1.68 25.71
CA PHE A 265 27.60 0.41 25.39
C PHE A 265 26.95 0.46 24.00
N ILE A 266 26.11 1.48 23.71
CA ILE A 266 25.42 1.61 22.43
C ILE A 266 26.42 1.70 21.26
N ASN A 267 27.44 2.57 21.37
CA ASN A 267 28.50 2.72 20.37
C ASN A 267 29.18 1.39 20.07
N LYS A 268 29.63 0.68 21.11
CA LYS A 268 30.36 -0.58 20.96
C LYS A 268 29.48 -1.73 20.48
N TYR A 269 28.24 -1.80 20.96
CA TYR A 269 27.31 -2.89 20.63
C TYR A 269 26.77 -2.77 19.20
N LEU A 270 26.49 -1.55 18.72
CA LEU A 270 25.86 -1.31 17.41
C LEU A 270 26.83 -0.84 16.32
N TYR A 271 28.11 -0.59 16.64
CA TYR A 271 29.11 -0.05 15.70
C TYR A 271 28.73 1.34 15.13
N LEU A 272 28.27 2.23 16.01
CA LEU A 272 27.77 3.57 15.63
C LEU A 272 28.72 4.70 16.01
N ASP A 273 28.45 5.88 15.45
CA ASP A 273 29.01 7.15 15.92
C ASP A 273 28.24 7.72 17.12
N ASP A 274 28.85 8.72 17.78
CA ASP A 274 28.30 9.34 18.99
C ASP A 274 26.96 10.06 18.76
N ASN A 275 26.71 10.57 17.55
CA ASN A 275 25.47 11.28 17.23
C ASN A 275 24.30 10.30 17.18
N ALA A 276 24.47 9.20 16.45
CA ALA A 276 23.50 8.12 16.34
C ALA A 276 23.27 7.45 17.71
N ALA A 277 24.35 7.17 18.46
CA ALA A 277 24.23 6.59 19.79
C ALA A 277 23.49 7.50 20.78
N ASN A 278 23.76 8.82 20.74
CA ASN A 278 23.05 9.78 21.57
C ASN A 278 21.57 9.91 21.18
N ALA A 279 21.24 9.87 19.88
CA ALA A 279 19.85 9.88 19.42
C ALA A 279 19.07 8.64 19.91
N ILE A 280 19.69 7.44 19.82
CA ILE A 280 19.13 6.20 20.37
C ILE A 280 18.95 6.31 21.89
N TYR A 281 19.99 6.75 22.61
CA TYR A 281 19.91 6.92 24.06
C TYR A 281 18.74 7.82 24.47
N GLN A 282 18.59 8.99 23.84
CA GLN A 282 17.51 9.92 24.18
C GLN A 282 16.14 9.32 23.88
N TYR A 283 15.98 8.65 22.73
CA TYR A 283 14.73 8.01 22.38
C TYR A 283 14.30 6.94 23.40
N PHE A 284 15.24 6.08 23.81
CA PHE A 284 15.01 5.04 24.80
C PHE A 284 14.79 5.61 26.20
N LYS A 285 15.49 6.69 26.57
CA LYS A 285 15.29 7.39 27.84
C LYS A 285 13.92 8.03 27.91
N GLU A 286 13.48 8.71 26.86
CA GLU A 286 12.14 9.29 26.76
C GLU A 286 11.07 8.22 26.94
N GLN A 287 11.22 7.08 26.24
CA GLN A 287 10.32 5.93 26.44
C GLN A 287 10.34 5.48 27.90
N TYR A 288 11.51 5.16 28.47
CA TYR A 288 11.66 4.63 29.83
C TYR A 288 11.08 5.56 30.91
N GLU A 289 11.24 6.87 30.76
CA GLU A 289 10.71 7.85 31.72
C GLU A 289 9.20 8.07 31.54
N TYR A 290 8.67 7.90 30.33
CA TYR A 290 7.25 8.08 30.04
C TYR A 290 6.42 6.81 30.31
N ALA A 291 6.87 5.65 29.81
CA ALA A 291 6.19 4.36 29.79
C ALA A 291 7.18 3.18 29.92
N GLU A 292 6.69 1.95 30.08
CA GLU A 292 7.57 0.78 30.11
C GLU A 292 8.20 0.51 28.73
N ILE A 293 9.43 0.00 28.68
CA ILE A 293 10.06 -0.45 27.44
C ILE A 293 9.58 -1.89 27.15
N PRO A 294 8.85 -2.13 26.04
CA PRO A 294 8.52 -3.49 25.62
C PRO A 294 9.78 -4.25 25.20
N THR A 295 9.86 -5.53 25.60
CA THR A 295 11.02 -6.40 25.39
C THR A 295 10.59 -7.75 24.81
N SER A 296 11.55 -8.59 24.44
CA SER A 296 11.27 -9.95 23.96
C SER A 296 10.58 -10.86 24.99
N THR A 297 10.53 -10.49 26.28
CA THR A 297 9.90 -11.26 27.35
C THR A 297 8.72 -10.55 28.02
N ASN A 298 8.54 -9.25 27.73
CA ASN A 298 7.44 -8.46 28.28
C ASN A 298 6.82 -7.63 27.15
N LEU A 299 5.65 -8.07 26.70
CA LEU A 299 4.81 -7.33 25.78
C LEU A 299 4.03 -6.27 26.53
N LEU A 300 3.86 -5.12 25.89
CA LEU A 300 3.13 -3.98 26.44
C LEU A 300 1.88 -3.73 25.62
N VAL A 301 0.75 -3.61 26.30
CA VAL A 301 -0.51 -3.12 25.74
C VAL A 301 -0.76 -1.73 26.31
N GLU A 302 -0.64 -0.73 25.46
CA GLU A 302 -0.81 0.67 25.82
C GLU A 302 -2.21 1.14 25.44
N HIS A 303 -2.98 1.54 26.44
CA HIS A 303 -4.32 2.11 26.27
C HIS A 303 -4.26 3.63 26.29
N TYR A 304 -4.84 4.29 25.28
CA TYR A 304 -5.02 5.74 25.30
C TYR A 304 -6.35 6.12 24.63
N ASP A 305 -6.93 7.24 25.07
CA ASP A 305 -8.21 7.73 24.60
C ASP A 305 -8.01 8.99 23.74
N GLU A 306 -8.65 9.03 22.57
CA GLU A 306 -8.58 10.11 21.60
C GLU A 306 -9.98 10.51 21.12
N GLY A 307 -10.52 11.58 21.70
CA GLY A 307 -11.93 11.94 21.53
C GLY A 307 -12.83 10.82 22.09
N GLU A 308 -13.75 10.32 21.26
CA GLU A 308 -14.61 9.18 21.60
C GLU A 308 -13.98 7.82 21.31
N LYS A 309 -12.84 7.77 20.60
CA LYS A 309 -12.16 6.52 20.27
C LYS A 309 -11.20 6.13 21.38
N LYS A 310 -11.23 4.85 21.73
CA LYS A 310 -10.31 4.18 22.64
C LYS A 310 -9.41 3.27 21.83
N TYR A 311 -8.10 3.40 22.05
CA TYR A 311 -7.08 2.64 21.38
C TYR A 311 -6.38 1.70 22.36
N ALA A 312 -6.14 0.48 21.91
CA ALA A 312 -5.25 -0.48 22.55
C ALA A 312 -4.10 -0.79 21.59
N VAL A 313 -2.91 -0.27 21.89
CA VAL A 313 -1.70 -0.43 21.08
C VAL A 313 -0.88 -1.58 21.63
N PHE A 314 -0.70 -2.62 20.83
CA PHE A 314 0.06 -3.82 21.15
C PHE A 314 1.48 -3.65 20.63
N HIS A 315 2.42 -3.49 21.56
CA HIS A 315 3.86 -3.44 21.26
C HIS A 315 4.42 -4.84 21.05
N THR A 316 4.15 -5.42 19.88
CA THR A 316 4.60 -6.75 19.46
C THR A 316 5.69 -6.64 18.41
N LEU A 317 6.94 -6.60 18.86
CA LEU A 317 8.11 -6.46 17.99
C LEU A 317 8.53 -7.80 17.37
N TYR A 318 7.66 -8.35 16.53
CA TYR A 318 7.87 -9.63 15.82
C TYR A 318 7.88 -9.46 14.30
N GLY A 319 7.82 -8.24 13.80
CA GLY A 319 7.70 -7.94 12.38
C GLY A 319 6.27 -8.04 11.88
N ARG A 320 6.01 -7.36 10.77
CA ARG A 320 4.66 -7.10 10.26
C ARG A 320 3.87 -8.36 9.90
N ARG A 321 4.52 -9.42 9.40
CA ARG A 321 3.84 -10.67 9.00
C ARG A 321 3.24 -11.41 10.20
N VAL A 322 3.98 -11.47 11.31
CA VAL A 322 3.49 -12.02 12.59
C VAL A 322 2.42 -11.10 13.19
N ASN A 323 2.66 -9.78 13.16
CA ASN A 323 1.70 -8.80 13.68
C ASN A 323 0.37 -8.80 12.92
N ASP A 324 0.38 -9.05 11.60
CA ASP A 324 -0.85 -9.16 10.80
C ASP A 324 -1.70 -10.36 11.26
N CYS A 325 -1.06 -11.50 11.52
CA CYS A 325 -1.72 -12.68 12.06
C CYS A 325 -2.28 -12.41 13.47
N LEU A 326 -1.46 -11.87 14.38
CA LEU A 326 -1.87 -11.54 15.75
C LEU A 326 -3.01 -10.51 15.75
N ALA A 327 -2.91 -9.44 14.97
CA ALA A 327 -3.93 -8.39 14.90
C ALA A 327 -5.28 -8.94 14.44
N ARG A 328 -5.29 -9.79 13.41
CA ARG A 328 -6.53 -10.41 12.92
C ARG A 328 -7.11 -11.41 13.91
N ALA A 329 -6.26 -12.21 14.55
CA ALA A 329 -6.69 -13.16 15.57
C ALA A 329 -7.29 -12.44 16.79
N VAL A 330 -6.63 -11.40 17.28
CA VAL A 330 -7.10 -10.56 18.38
C VAL A 330 -8.39 -9.83 18.01
N ALA A 331 -8.46 -9.21 16.83
CA ALA A 331 -9.68 -8.55 16.36
C ALA A 331 -10.86 -9.52 16.26
N TYR A 332 -10.62 -10.75 15.77
CA TYR A 332 -11.64 -11.79 15.72
C TYR A 332 -12.08 -12.21 17.12
N ALA A 333 -11.14 -12.42 18.06
CA ALA A 333 -11.44 -12.75 19.44
C ALA A 333 -12.26 -11.64 20.12
N ILE A 334 -11.87 -10.37 19.95
CA ILE A 334 -12.61 -9.22 20.47
C ILE A 334 -14.02 -9.17 19.88
N SER A 335 -14.15 -9.37 18.57
CA SER A 335 -15.46 -9.40 17.91
C SER A 335 -16.37 -10.51 18.46
N LYS A 336 -15.80 -11.66 18.85
CA LYS A 336 -16.55 -12.74 19.51
C LYS A 336 -16.93 -12.43 20.95
N ILE A 337 -16.03 -11.82 21.73
CA ILE A 337 -16.26 -11.50 23.15
C ILE A 337 -17.24 -10.34 23.30
N GLN A 338 -17.09 -9.31 22.45
CA GLN A 338 -17.79 -8.04 22.59
C GLN A 338 -18.93 -7.85 21.56
N HIS A 339 -19.10 -8.79 20.62
CA HIS A 339 -20.10 -8.74 19.54
C HIS A 339 -20.04 -7.47 18.69
N ARG A 340 -18.83 -6.98 18.41
CA ARG A 340 -18.59 -5.68 17.78
C ARG A 340 -17.42 -5.74 16.81
N ASP A 341 -17.50 -4.93 15.77
CA ASP A 341 -16.36 -4.72 14.88
C ASP A 341 -15.37 -3.75 15.52
N VAL A 342 -14.10 -3.98 15.24
CA VAL A 342 -12.99 -3.15 15.70
C VAL A 342 -12.14 -2.72 14.52
N GLU A 343 -11.60 -1.52 14.63
CA GLU A 343 -10.60 -1.01 13.71
C GLU A 343 -9.25 -1.60 14.07
N ILE A 344 -8.42 -1.91 13.07
CA ILE A 344 -7.07 -2.45 13.25
C ILE A 344 -6.09 -1.70 12.36
N GLY A 345 -4.97 -1.28 12.94
CA GLY A 345 -3.79 -0.80 12.19
C GLY A 345 -2.58 -1.66 12.52
N ILE A 346 -1.76 -1.98 11.52
CA ILE A 346 -0.66 -2.95 11.64
C ILE A 346 0.65 -2.31 11.17
N SER A 347 1.71 -2.55 11.92
CA SER A 347 3.08 -2.11 11.61
C SER A 347 4.11 -3.22 11.88
N ASP A 348 5.37 -2.93 11.59
CA ASP A 348 6.50 -3.82 11.91
C ASP A 348 6.72 -3.98 13.42
N ASN A 349 6.43 -2.93 14.21
CA ASN A 349 6.73 -2.87 15.65
C ASN A 349 5.54 -3.26 16.54
N GLY A 350 4.36 -3.43 15.95
CA GLY A 350 3.13 -3.74 16.68
C GLY A 350 1.88 -3.52 15.84
N PHE A 351 0.73 -3.60 16.48
CA PHE A 351 -0.56 -3.27 15.89
C PHE A 351 -1.44 -2.56 16.92
N TYR A 352 -2.45 -1.82 16.49
CA TYR A 352 -3.46 -1.27 17.38
C TYR A 352 -4.83 -1.85 17.06
N VAL A 353 -5.67 -1.92 18.08
CA VAL A 353 -7.12 -2.11 17.93
C VAL A 353 -7.80 -0.86 18.45
N ALA A 354 -8.81 -0.36 17.74
CA ALA A 354 -9.56 0.82 18.14
C ALA A 354 -11.08 0.60 18.09
N SER A 355 -11.79 1.17 19.05
CA SER A 355 -13.25 1.14 19.16
C SER A 355 -13.76 2.38 19.90
N VAL A 356 -15.05 2.67 19.83
CA VAL A 356 -15.68 3.72 20.67
C VAL A 356 -15.94 3.25 22.11
N HIS A 357 -15.63 1.98 22.40
CA HIS A 357 -15.81 1.36 23.71
C HIS A 357 -14.49 0.79 24.25
N PRO A 358 -14.39 0.53 25.57
CA PRO A 358 -13.21 -0.08 26.16
C PRO A 358 -12.88 -1.45 25.55
N ILE A 359 -11.61 -1.66 25.25
CA ILE A 359 -11.11 -2.86 24.57
C ILE A 359 -10.55 -3.82 25.61
N GLN A 360 -11.09 -5.05 25.67
CA GLN A 360 -10.55 -6.12 26.54
C GLN A 360 -9.37 -6.81 25.85
N ALA A 361 -8.28 -6.07 25.68
CA ALA A 361 -7.10 -6.44 24.90
C ALA A 361 -6.39 -7.69 25.43
N VAL A 362 -6.03 -7.72 26.71
CA VAL A 362 -5.36 -8.88 27.33
C VAL A 362 -6.23 -10.12 27.29
N ARG A 363 -7.51 -10.01 27.65
CA ARG A 363 -8.44 -11.15 27.63
C ARG A 363 -8.55 -11.77 26.24
N ALA A 364 -8.60 -10.95 25.19
CA ALA A 364 -8.60 -11.43 23.82
C ALA A 364 -7.31 -12.20 23.47
N PHE A 365 -6.15 -11.71 23.93
CA PHE A 365 -4.86 -12.38 23.75
C PHE A 365 -4.76 -13.71 24.50
N GLU A 366 -5.25 -13.76 25.75
CA GLU A 366 -5.23 -14.97 26.60
C GLU A 366 -6.09 -16.11 26.04
N MET A 367 -7.15 -15.76 25.30
CA MET A 367 -8.01 -16.72 24.60
C MET A 367 -7.32 -17.35 23.38
N LEU A 368 -6.28 -16.72 22.84
CA LEU A 368 -5.53 -17.28 21.72
C LEU A 368 -4.63 -18.41 22.22
N LYS A 369 -4.83 -19.59 21.63
CA LYS A 369 -3.99 -20.77 21.88
C LYS A 369 -3.18 -21.10 20.65
N SER A 370 -1.88 -21.32 20.84
CA SER A 370 -0.97 -21.73 19.77
C SER A 370 -1.47 -22.95 19.00
N SER A 371 -2.09 -23.94 19.69
CA SER A 371 -2.62 -25.16 19.06
C SER A 371 -3.86 -24.95 18.18
N ARG A 372 -4.56 -23.81 18.30
CA ARG A 372 -5.84 -23.56 17.61
C ARG A 372 -5.82 -22.31 16.73
N ILE A 373 -4.66 -21.67 16.59
CA ILE A 373 -4.56 -20.40 15.86
C ILE A 373 -4.89 -20.58 14.38
N GLU A 374 -4.53 -21.71 13.77
CA GLU A 374 -4.85 -22.00 12.36
C GLU A 374 -6.36 -22.11 12.13
N GLU A 375 -7.06 -22.86 12.99
CA GLU A 375 -8.53 -22.98 12.96
C GLU A 375 -9.20 -21.60 13.06
N LEU A 376 -8.74 -20.79 14.03
CA LEU A 376 -9.26 -19.44 14.24
C LEU A 376 -9.00 -18.55 13.04
N MET A 377 -7.79 -18.58 12.48
CA MET A 377 -7.43 -17.77 11.33
C MET A 377 -8.15 -18.20 10.06
N ALA A 378 -8.41 -19.50 9.86
CA ALA A 378 -9.25 -19.98 8.77
C ALA A 378 -10.65 -19.34 8.82
N LEU A 379 -11.25 -19.26 10.01
CA LEU A 379 -12.53 -18.57 10.22
C LEU A 379 -12.43 -17.04 10.03
N ALA A 380 -11.35 -16.43 10.50
CA ALA A 380 -11.13 -14.99 10.41
C ALA A 380 -10.90 -14.52 8.96
N LEU A 381 -10.34 -15.38 8.11
CA LEU A 381 -10.00 -15.09 6.72
C LEU A 381 -11.13 -15.40 5.73
N ASP A 382 -12.07 -16.27 6.10
CA ASP A 382 -13.03 -16.86 5.15
C ASP A 382 -13.85 -15.85 4.34
N LYS A 383 -14.15 -14.69 4.95
CA LYS A 383 -14.94 -13.60 4.36
C LYS A 383 -14.11 -12.39 3.92
N THR A 384 -12.79 -12.50 3.92
CA THR A 384 -11.88 -11.38 3.61
C THR A 384 -11.57 -11.27 2.12
N GLU A 385 -11.24 -10.06 1.65
CA GLU A 385 -10.76 -9.86 0.28
C GLU A 385 -9.41 -10.54 0.04
N VAL A 386 -8.53 -10.58 1.05
CA VAL A 386 -7.25 -11.31 1.03
C VAL A 386 -7.42 -12.73 0.47
N LEU A 387 -8.33 -13.53 1.04
CA LEU A 387 -8.52 -14.92 0.64
C LEU A 387 -9.07 -15.02 -0.79
N ARG A 388 -10.02 -14.16 -1.17
CA ARG A 388 -10.61 -14.15 -2.52
C ARG A 388 -9.56 -13.90 -3.60
N ARG A 389 -8.65 -12.95 -3.33
CA ARG A 389 -7.57 -12.58 -4.25
C ARG A 389 -6.52 -13.68 -4.37
N ARG A 390 -6.08 -14.23 -3.23
CA ARG A 390 -5.12 -15.34 -3.20
C ARG A 390 -5.69 -16.59 -3.87
N PHE A 391 -6.98 -16.86 -3.68
CA PHE A 391 -7.65 -17.93 -4.42
C PHE A 391 -7.63 -17.69 -5.94
N ARG A 392 -7.81 -16.45 -6.43
CA ARG A 392 -7.64 -16.17 -7.86
C ARG A 392 -6.23 -16.51 -8.33
N HIS A 393 -5.20 -16.11 -7.60
CA HIS A 393 -3.81 -16.40 -7.96
C HIS A 393 -3.56 -17.91 -8.03
N CYS A 394 -3.98 -18.64 -6.99
CA CYS A 394 -3.89 -20.10 -6.95
C CYS A 394 -4.68 -20.76 -8.09
N ALA A 395 -5.91 -20.31 -8.35
CA ALA A 395 -6.76 -20.84 -9.42
C ALA A 395 -6.18 -20.58 -10.82
N ALA A 396 -5.48 -19.46 -11.02
CA ALA A 396 -4.76 -19.19 -12.26
C ALA A 396 -3.53 -20.12 -12.41
N ARG A 397 -2.69 -20.22 -11.37
CA ARG A 397 -1.50 -21.10 -11.36
C ARG A 397 -1.86 -22.58 -11.52
N ALA A 398 -2.98 -23.00 -10.92
CA ALA A 398 -3.53 -24.35 -11.03
C ALA A 398 -4.25 -24.63 -12.36
N LEU A 399 -4.34 -23.66 -13.27
CA LEU A 399 -5.00 -23.78 -14.58
C LEU A 399 -6.52 -24.03 -14.50
N MET A 400 -7.16 -23.64 -13.38
CA MET A 400 -8.62 -23.52 -13.28
C MET A 400 -9.10 -22.31 -14.09
N ILE A 401 -8.37 -21.20 -14.01
CA ILE A 401 -8.65 -19.97 -14.75
C ILE A 401 -7.53 -19.76 -15.77
N LEU A 402 -7.86 -19.94 -17.04
CA LEU A 402 -6.91 -19.65 -18.12
C LEU A 402 -6.81 -18.13 -18.33
N THR A 403 -5.62 -17.57 -18.11
CA THR A 403 -5.26 -16.17 -18.38
C THR A 403 -5.14 -15.92 -19.88
N ASN A 404 -4.60 -16.89 -20.63
CA ASN A 404 -4.50 -16.86 -22.08
C ASN A 404 -5.26 -18.03 -22.70
N TYR A 405 -6.13 -17.75 -23.67
CA TYR A 405 -6.86 -18.79 -24.39
C TYR A 405 -7.06 -18.42 -25.86
N LYS A 406 -6.63 -19.31 -26.76
CA LYS A 406 -6.74 -19.14 -28.23
C LYS A 406 -6.22 -17.79 -28.74
N GLY A 407 -5.07 -17.35 -28.24
CA GLY A 407 -4.45 -16.08 -28.66
C GLY A 407 -5.05 -14.81 -28.04
N HIS A 408 -6.05 -14.94 -27.16
CA HIS A 408 -6.62 -13.82 -26.43
C HIS A 408 -6.27 -13.88 -24.94
N GLU A 409 -5.74 -12.78 -24.44
CA GLU A 409 -5.53 -12.57 -23.02
C GLU A 409 -6.85 -12.15 -22.35
N LYS A 410 -7.24 -12.85 -21.28
CA LYS A 410 -8.38 -12.47 -20.45
C LYS A 410 -7.98 -11.31 -19.55
N ARG A 411 -8.73 -10.21 -19.63
CA ARG A 411 -8.59 -9.08 -18.69
C ARG A 411 -8.71 -9.55 -17.24
N VAL A 412 -7.85 -9.02 -16.36
CA VAL A 412 -7.80 -9.34 -14.92
C VAL A 412 -9.18 -9.21 -14.25
N GLY A 413 -9.98 -8.20 -14.62
CA GLY A 413 -11.35 -8.05 -14.11
C GLY A 413 -12.28 -9.24 -14.42
N ARG A 414 -12.18 -9.83 -15.62
CA ARG A 414 -12.95 -11.03 -15.96
C ARG A 414 -12.45 -12.24 -15.19
N GLN A 415 -11.14 -12.36 -15.00
CA GLN A 415 -10.54 -13.42 -14.19
C GLN A 415 -11.03 -13.34 -12.73
N GLN A 416 -11.07 -12.13 -12.15
CA GLN A 416 -11.57 -11.90 -10.79
C GLN A 416 -13.04 -12.30 -10.63
N VAL A 417 -13.94 -11.85 -11.52
CA VAL A 417 -15.36 -12.25 -11.46
C VAL A 417 -15.51 -13.77 -11.57
N SER A 418 -14.79 -14.39 -12.50
CA SER A 418 -14.76 -15.86 -12.63
C SER A 418 -14.27 -16.54 -11.35
N SER A 419 -13.25 -15.99 -10.69
CA SER A 419 -12.67 -16.55 -9.47
C SER A 419 -13.63 -16.48 -8.28
N MET A 420 -14.42 -15.42 -8.14
CA MET A 420 -15.40 -15.29 -7.05
C MET A 420 -16.51 -16.35 -7.18
N ILE A 421 -17.00 -16.56 -8.40
CA ILE A 421 -17.99 -17.59 -8.71
C ILE A 421 -17.40 -18.98 -8.45
N LEU A 422 -16.15 -19.18 -8.89
CA LEU A 422 -15.43 -20.43 -8.70
C LEU A 422 -15.17 -20.75 -7.23
N LEU A 423 -14.77 -19.75 -6.43
CA LEU A 423 -14.55 -19.91 -5.00
C LEU A 423 -15.80 -20.44 -4.30
N GLN A 424 -16.97 -19.89 -4.62
CA GLN A 424 -18.24 -20.39 -4.06
C GLN A 424 -18.57 -21.81 -4.52
N ALA A 425 -18.22 -22.18 -5.75
CA ALA A 425 -18.43 -23.53 -6.27
C ALA A 425 -17.53 -24.53 -5.56
N VAL A 426 -16.24 -24.20 -5.44
CA VAL A 426 -15.24 -25.00 -4.75
C VAL A 426 -15.61 -25.25 -3.29
N LYS A 427 -16.07 -24.23 -2.56
CA LYS A 427 -16.55 -24.39 -1.19
C LYS A 427 -17.75 -25.34 -1.06
N ARG A 428 -18.60 -25.45 -2.09
CA ARG A 428 -19.72 -26.40 -2.10
C ARG A 428 -19.25 -27.84 -2.32
N ILE A 429 -18.17 -28.03 -3.08
CA ILE A 429 -17.56 -29.35 -3.30
C ILE A 429 -16.92 -29.83 -2.00
N SER A 430 -15.99 -29.03 -1.45
CA SER A 430 -15.31 -29.34 -0.20
C SER A 430 -14.65 -28.08 0.36
N GLU A 431 -14.75 -27.89 1.68
CA GLU A 431 -13.98 -26.86 2.38
C GLU A 431 -12.47 -27.12 2.31
N ASP A 432 -12.06 -28.37 2.07
CA ASP A 432 -10.66 -28.78 1.95
C ASP A 432 -10.21 -28.98 0.51
N PHE A 433 -10.95 -28.47 -0.47
CA PHE A 433 -10.56 -28.57 -1.88
C PHE A 433 -9.12 -28.06 -2.10
N PRO A 434 -8.27 -28.77 -2.87
CA PRO A 434 -6.82 -28.58 -2.85
C PRO A 434 -6.38 -27.14 -3.18
N ILE A 435 -7.04 -26.48 -4.12
CA ILE A 435 -6.69 -25.10 -4.51
C ILE A 435 -7.19 -24.06 -3.49
N LEU A 436 -8.29 -24.34 -2.79
CA LEU A 436 -8.75 -23.50 -1.69
C LEU A 436 -7.86 -23.67 -0.45
N LYS A 437 -7.46 -24.91 -0.16
CA LYS A 437 -6.48 -25.24 0.87
C LYS A 437 -5.16 -24.51 0.63
N GLU A 438 -4.65 -24.56 -0.60
CA GLU A 438 -3.46 -23.82 -1.02
C GLU A 438 -3.61 -22.31 -0.86
N ALA A 439 -4.75 -21.74 -1.26
CA ALA A 439 -5.00 -20.31 -1.08
C ALA A 439 -4.99 -19.89 0.39
N ARG A 440 -5.55 -20.71 1.29
CA ARG A 440 -5.48 -20.47 2.75
C ARG A 440 -4.04 -20.56 3.25
N ARG A 441 -3.30 -21.56 2.78
CA ARG A 441 -1.90 -21.79 3.11
C ARG A 441 -1.02 -20.60 2.68
N GLU A 442 -1.13 -20.13 1.44
CA GLU A 442 -0.41 -18.95 0.94
C GLU A 442 -0.73 -17.69 1.77
N VAL A 443 -1.98 -17.50 2.20
CA VAL A 443 -2.33 -16.37 3.09
C VAL A 443 -1.64 -16.49 4.45
N LEU A 444 -1.69 -17.66 5.07
CA LEU A 444 -1.20 -17.88 6.44
C LEU A 444 0.32 -17.94 6.51
N GLU A 445 0.95 -18.56 5.53
CA GLU A 445 2.38 -18.83 5.51
C GLU A 445 3.17 -17.80 4.72
N ASP A 446 2.71 -17.35 3.55
CA ASP A 446 3.51 -16.49 2.66
C ASP A 446 3.21 -14.99 2.86
N LEU A 447 1.93 -14.65 2.96
CA LEU A 447 1.52 -13.26 3.24
C LEU A 447 1.69 -12.90 4.72
N MET A 448 1.30 -13.83 5.60
CA MET A 448 1.47 -13.74 7.05
C MET A 448 2.66 -14.61 7.48
N ASP A 449 2.80 -14.86 8.78
CA ASP A 449 3.80 -15.78 9.31
C ASP A 449 3.17 -16.56 10.48
N ILE A 450 2.32 -17.52 10.11
CA ILE A 450 1.56 -18.33 11.08
C ILE A 450 2.48 -19.19 11.95
N GLU A 451 3.61 -19.66 11.43
CA GLU A 451 4.55 -20.51 12.16
C GLU A 451 5.23 -19.75 13.30
N ASN A 452 5.81 -18.57 13.03
CA ASN A 452 6.37 -17.75 14.10
C ASN A 452 5.26 -17.20 15.02
N THR A 453 4.04 -16.99 14.52
CA THR A 453 2.89 -16.64 15.38
C THR A 453 2.57 -17.76 16.37
N LYS A 454 2.56 -19.03 15.95
CA LYS A 454 2.40 -20.18 16.85
C LYS A 454 3.48 -20.21 17.92
N HIS A 455 4.74 -19.95 17.53
CA HIS A 455 5.86 -19.89 18.47
C HIS A 455 5.67 -18.78 19.52
N VAL A 456 5.33 -17.57 19.09
CA VAL A 456 5.06 -16.42 19.98
C VAL A 456 3.90 -16.73 20.93
N LEU A 457 2.78 -17.24 20.40
CA LEU A 457 1.63 -17.61 21.22
C LEU A 457 1.97 -18.72 22.21
N LYS A 458 2.81 -19.69 21.82
CA LYS A 458 3.27 -20.74 22.72
C LYS A 458 4.07 -20.16 23.88
N ASP A 459 5.01 -19.26 23.61
CA ASP A 459 5.82 -18.64 24.66
C ASP A 459 4.97 -17.75 25.60
N ILE A 460 3.90 -17.13 25.09
CA ILE A 460 2.90 -16.44 25.91
C ILE A 460 2.09 -17.45 26.74
N ASN A 461 1.58 -18.52 26.12
CA ASN A 461 0.77 -19.55 26.78
C ASN A 461 1.57 -20.29 27.88
N ASP A 462 2.87 -20.49 27.68
CA ASP A 462 3.81 -21.10 28.62
C ASP A 462 4.27 -20.11 29.72
N GLY A 463 3.90 -18.83 29.63
CA GLY A 463 4.26 -17.78 30.59
C GLY A 463 5.70 -17.25 30.49
N LYS A 464 6.44 -17.62 29.43
CA LYS A 464 7.79 -17.10 29.15
C LYS A 464 7.76 -15.63 28.69
N VAL A 465 6.68 -15.26 28.00
CA VAL A 465 6.39 -13.89 27.59
C VAL A 465 5.18 -13.39 28.39
N LYS A 466 5.38 -12.33 29.17
CA LYS A 466 4.31 -11.71 29.96
C LYS A 466 3.69 -10.56 29.18
N ILE A 467 2.40 -10.34 29.38
CA ILE A 467 1.67 -9.19 28.82
C ILE A 467 1.35 -8.25 29.97
N LYS A 468 1.67 -6.96 29.81
CA LYS A 468 1.34 -5.90 30.76
C LYS A 468 0.46 -4.84 30.11
N GLU A 469 -0.45 -4.27 30.88
CA GLU A 469 -1.28 -3.13 30.46
C GLU A 469 -0.82 -1.84 31.14
N ILE A 470 -0.79 -0.77 30.36
CA ILE A 470 -0.62 0.59 30.86
C ILE A 470 -1.67 1.51 30.22
N THR A 471 -2.00 2.58 30.92
CA THR A 471 -2.82 3.67 30.34
C THR A 471 -1.96 4.92 30.23
N THR A 472 -1.99 5.55 29.06
CA THR A 472 -1.25 6.79 28.76
C THR A 472 -2.22 7.88 28.31
N ASN A 473 -1.85 9.14 28.55
CA ASN A 473 -2.67 10.29 28.16
C ASN A 473 -2.49 10.65 26.69
N VAL A 474 -1.29 10.42 26.17
CA VAL A 474 -0.89 10.53 24.76
C VAL A 474 -0.11 9.26 24.41
N PRO A 475 -0.07 8.84 23.14
CA PRO A 475 0.74 7.70 22.75
C PRO A 475 2.19 7.85 23.20
N SER A 476 2.83 6.75 23.61
CA SER A 476 4.24 6.75 24.00
C SER A 476 5.16 6.97 22.78
N PRO A 477 6.43 7.38 23.00
CA PRO A 477 7.42 7.50 21.93
C PRO A 477 7.49 6.28 20.98
N PHE A 478 7.29 5.07 21.50
CA PHE A 478 7.29 3.83 20.69
C PHE A 478 5.96 3.59 19.94
N SER A 479 4.87 4.20 20.38
CA SER A 479 3.54 4.08 19.75
C SER A 479 3.30 5.10 18.63
N PHE A 480 4.08 6.18 18.58
CA PHE A 480 3.84 7.30 17.67
C PHE A 480 3.70 6.87 16.22
N MET A 481 4.68 6.20 15.63
CA MET A 481 4.62 5.88 14.20
C MET A 481 3.46 4.93 13.85
N LEU A 482 3.13 4.00 14.75
CA LEU A 482 2.03 3.05 14.57
C LEU A 482 0.66 3.74 14.62
N VAL A 483 0.43 4.58 15.62
CA VAL A 483 -0.82 5.35 15.74
C VAL A 483 -0.95 6.37 14.62
N LEU A 484 0.18 6.93 14.18
CA LEU A 484 0.21 8.04 13.22
C LEU A 484 0.27 7.62 11.76
N GLN A 485 0.37 6.32 11.49
CA GLN A 485 0.61 5.79 10.15
C GLN A 485 -0.43 6.27 9.14
N GLY A 486 -1.71 6.32 9.52
CA GLY A 486 -2.78 6.84 8.66
C GLY A 486 -2.78 8.37 8.49
N TYR A 487 -2.18 9.11 9.43
CA TYR A 487 -2.15 10.57 9.40
C TYR A 487 -1.02 11.13 8.53
N LEU A 488 0.12 10.45 8.52
CA LEU A 488 1.29 10.92 7.77
C LEU A 488 0.94 11.07 6.29
N ASP A 489 0.21 10.13 5.69
CA ASP A 489 -0.07 10.13 4.24
C ASP A 489 -0.91 11.33 3.74
N VAL A 490 -1.69 11.97 4.60
CA VAL A 490 -2.48 13.17 4.24
C VAL A 490 -1.66 14.46 4.35
N LEU A 491 -0.55 14.42 5.10
CA LEU A 491 0.20 15.59 5.50
C LEU A 491 1.35 15.92 4.55
N ARG A 492 1.58 17.23 4.36
CA ARG A 492 2.84 17.72 3.82
C ARG A 492 3.95 17.47 4.83
N ILE A 493 5.20 17.39 4.36
CA ILE A 493 6.36 17.06 5.20
C ILE A 493 6.50 18.06 6.35
N GLU A 494 6.21 19.34 6.10
CA GLU A 494 6.27 20.41 7.10
C GLU A 494 5.23 20.20 8.21
N ASP A 495 3.98 19.91 7.82
CA ASP A 495 2.89 19.63 8.76
C ASP A 495 3.18 18.36 9.59
N ARG A 496 3.75 17.32 8.96
CA ARG A 496 4.20 16.09 9.66
C ARG A 496 5.24 16.43 10.73
N THR A 497 6.21 17.27 10.38
CA THR A 497 7.31 17.65 11.27
C THR A 497 6.80 18.49 12.44
N GLU A 498 5.93 19.47 12.20
CA GLU A 498 5.33 20.29 13.25
C GLU A 498 4.51 19.43 14.22
N PHE A 499 3.73 18.50 13.68
CA PHE A 499 2.93 17.58 14.47
C PHE A 499 3.78 16.67 15.35
N LEU A 500 4.83 16.05 14.80
CA LEU A 500 5.76 15.22 15.58
C LEU A 500 6.45 16.02 16.70
N LYS A 501 6.81 17.29 16.44
CA LYS A 501 7.39 18.18 17.47
C LYS A 501 6.41 18.45 18.60
N ARG A 502 5.13 18.72 18.30
CA ARG A 502 4.10 18.93 19.32
C ARG A 502 3.88 17.68 20.17
N MET A 503 3.81 16.51 19.54
CA MET A 503 3.67 15.22 20.24
C MET A 503 4.85 14.95 21.18
N HIS A 504 6.06 15.17 20.69
CA HIS A 504 7.27 15.05 21.50
C HIS A 504 7.23 16.00 22.69
N GLN A 505 6.83 17.25 22.48
CA GLN A 505 6.66 18.22 23.56
C GLN A 505 5.67 17.76 24.63
N SER A 506 4.51 17.20 24.26
CA SER A 506 3.52 16.68 25.22
C SER A 506 4.06 15.51 26.05
N VAL A 507 4.90 14.65 25.46
CA VAL A 507 5.59 13.57 26.20
C VAL A 507 6.59 14.15 27.19
N ILE A 508 7.43 15.11 26.76
CA ILE A 508 8.39 15.77 27.64
C ILE A 508 7.68 16.48 28.80
N GLU A 509 6.60 17.22 28.54
CA GLU A 509 5.78 17.86 29.58
C GLU A 509 5.24 16.85 30.60
N SER A 510 4.79 15.69 30.12
CA SER A 510 4.29 14.62 30.99
C SER A 510 5.39 14.01 31.86
N ILE A 511 6.60 13.85 31.32
CA ILE A 511 7.78 13.39 32.06
C ILE A 511 8.16 14.41 33.15
N GLU A 512 8.19 15.70 32.82
CA GLU A 512 8.51 16.78 33.75
C GLU A 512 7.49 16.86 34.90
N MET A 513 6.20 16.69 34.62
CA MET A 513 5.16 16.62 35.65
C MET A 513 5.33 15.41 36.56
N LYS A 514 5.60 14.21 36.02
CA LYS A 514 5.88 13.01 36.83
C LYS A 514 7.07 13.21 37.78
N LYS A 515 8.05 14.01 37.38
CA LYS A 515 9.24 14.35 38.18
C LYS A 515 9.03 15.51 39.16
N GLY A 516 7.84 16.12 39.20
CA GLY A 516 7.54 17.26 40.08
C GLY A 516 8.20 18.57 39.67
N LEU A 517 8.71 18.68 38.43
CA LEU A 517 9.43 19.86 37.93
C LEU A 517 8.50 20.95 37.36
N LYS A 518 7.22 20.66 37.17
CA LYS A 518 6.17 21.60 36.72
C LYS A 518 4.88 21.36 37.51
N GLN A 519 4.39 22.37 38.25
CA GLN A 519 3.21 22.24 39.12
C GLN A 519 1.90 22.80 38.54
N ASP A 520 1.91 23.67 37.51
CA ASP A 520 0.74 24.54 37.21
C ASP A 520 0.31 24.70 35.73
N ARG A 521 0.39 23.66 34.89
CA ARG A 521 -0.30 23.67 33.59
C ARG A 521 -1.03 22.36 33.35
N LYS A 522 -2.27 22.41 32.83
CA LYS A 522 -2.91 21.23 32.21
C LYS A 522 -1.99 20.75 31.09
N ILE A 523 -1.69 19.45 31.03
CA ILE A 523 -1.01 18.86 29.85
C ILE A 523 -1.78 19.35 28.63
N SER A 524 -1.08 19.92 27.67
CA SER A 524 -1.66 20.33 26.39
C SER A 524 -2.14 19.07 25.67
N LYS A 525 -3.35 18.61 26.00
CA LYS A 525 -3.96 17.47 25.32
C LYS A 525 -4.19 17.95 23.90
N ILE A 526 -3.39 17.43 22.97
CA ILE A 526 -3.54 17.78 21.57
C ILE A 526 -4.92 17.28 21.16
N ASP A 527 -5.85 18.21 20.97
CA ASP A 527 -7.08 17.89 20.26
C ASP A 527 -6.69 17.71 18.80
N TYR A 528 -6.48 16.44 18.43
CA TYR A 528 -6.15 16.08 17.08
C TYR A 528 -7.19 16.66 16.12
N ALA A 529 -8.50 16.58 16.43
CA ALA A 529 -9.54 17.09 15.55
C ALA A 529 -9.42 18.61 15.32
N GLU A 530 -9.08 19.37 16.36
CA GLU A 530 -8.82 20.80 16.25
C GLU A 530 -7.54 21.10 15.44
N PHE A 531 -6.45 20.37 15.68
CA PHE A 531 -5.24 20.47 14.87
C PHE A 531 -5.55 20.22 13.39
N TRP A 532 -6.33 19.18 13.08
CA TRP A 532 -6.73 18.83 11.71
C TRP A 532 -7.60 19.90 11.06
N LYS A 533 -8.57 20.46 11.80
CA LYS A 533 -9.36 21.59 11.31
C LYS A 533 -8.47 22.79 10.98
N SER A 534 -7.49 23.10 11.83
CA SER A 534 -6.57 24.22 11.59
C SER A 534 -5.70 24.01 10.34
N VAL A 535 -5.23 22.78 10.09
CA VAL A 535 -4.48 22.41 8.89
C VAL A 535 -5.36 22.52 7.64
N GLU A 536 -6.61 22.04 7.70
CA GLU A 536 -7.57 22.15 6.59
C GLU A 536 -7.94 23.61 6.28
N GLU A 537 -8.16 24.44 7.31
CA GLU A 537 -8.43 25.88 7.14
C GLU A 537 -7.22 26.61 6.54
N LYS A 538 -6.00 26.29 7.01
CA LYS A 538 -4.77 26.82 6.44
C LYS A 538 -4.63 26.42 4.97
N ARG A 539 -4.96 25.16 4.61
CA ARG A 539 -4.97 24.70 3.22
C ARG A 539 -6.01 25.43 2.36
N LYS A 540 -7.22 25.64 2.87
CA LYS A 540 -8.26 26.41 2.14
C LYS A 540 -7.79 27.84 1.89
N LYS A 541 -7.24 28.51 2.91
CA LYS A 541 -6.66 29.86 2.76
C LYS A 541 -5.49 29.89 1.76
N GLU A 542 -4.60 28.90 1.80
CA GLU A 542 -3.51 28.77 0.82
C GLU A 542 -4.05 28.58 -0.61
N MET A 543 -5.07 27.75 -0.81
CA MET A 543 -5.69 27.52 -2.13
C MET A 543 -6.30 28.78 -2.73
N GLU A 544 -6.71 29.74 -1.90
CA GLU A 544 -7.27 31.00 -2.35
C GLU A 544 -6.21 32.00 -2.84
N THR A 545 -4.94 31.82 -2.44
CA THR A 545 -3.83 32.71 -2.82
C THR A 545 -3.52 32.69 -4.32
N LYS A 546 -3.13 33.85 -4.85
CA LYS A 546 -2.71 34.03 -6.25
C LYS A 546 -1.54 33.11 -6.60
N GLU A 547 -0.57 32.99 -5.69
CA GLU A 547 0.63 32.17 -5.83
C GLU A 547 0.29 30.68 -5.99
N TRP A 548 -0.62 30.15 -5.15
CA TRP A 548 -1.07 28.76 -5.26
C TRP A 548 -1.78 28.50 -6.58
N LYS A 549 -2.68 29.40 -7.01
CA LYS A 549 -3.39 29.27 -8.29
C LYS A 549 -2.44 29.24 -9.49
N LEU A 550 -1.37 30.06 -9.45
CA LEU A 550 -0.33 30.06 -10.48
C LEU A 550 0.49 28.77 -10.47
N LYS A 551 0.97 28.31 -9.30
CA LYS A 551 1.68 27.03 -9.16
C LYS A 551 0.83 25.83 -9.60
N HIS A 552 -0.44 25.86 -9.28
CA HIS A 552 -1.39 24.84 -9.71
C HIS A 552 -1.56 24.84 -11.24
N ALA A 553 -1.72 26.02 -11.85
CA ALA A 553 -1.76 26.17 -13.30
C ALA A 553 -0.49 25.64 -13.99
N ILE A 554 0.70 25.87 -13.42
CA ILE A 554 1.99 25.33 -13.94
C ILE A 554 2.06 23.80 -13.90
N ARG A 555 1.40 23.16 -12.91
CA ARG A 555 1.32 21.69 -12.88
C ARG A 555 0.40 21.15 -13.97
N MET A 556 -0.66 21.89 -14.28
CA MET A 556 -1.72 21.50 -15.22
C MET A 556 -1.38 21.69 -16.71
N ILE A 557 -0.34 22.47 -17.06
CA ILE A 557 0.13 22.57 -18.45
C ILE A 557 0.82 21.26 -18.88
N HIS A 558 0.45 20.73 -20.04
CA HIS A 558 1.03 19.51 -20.61
C HIS A 558 1.95 19.88 -21.78
N HIS A 559 2.84 18.96 -22.19
CA HIS A 559 3.80 19.18 -23.29
C HIS A 559 4.81 20.32 -23.06
N VAL A 560 5.06 20.67 -21.80
CA VAL A 560 6.08 21.65 -21.38
C VAL A 560 7.20 20.91 -20.64
N PRO A 561 8.48 21.09 -21.01
CA PRO A 561 9.61 20.43 -20.34
C PRO A 561 9.67 20.73 -18.83
N GLY A 562 10.14 19.77 -18.04
CA GLY A 562 10.20 19.90 -16.57
C GLY A 562 11.01 21.11 -16.10
N TYR A 563 12.12 21.42 -16.77
CA TYR A 563 12.97 22.57 -16.43
C TYR A 563 12.27 23.92 -16.65
N VAL A 564 11.37 24.03 -17.63
CA VAL A 564 10.58 25.24 -17.87
C VAL A 564 9.54 25.41 -16.76
N LYS A 565 8.90 24.31 -16.32
CA LYS A 565 7.97 24.34 -15.19
C LYS A 565 8.66 24.76 -13.90
N GLU A 566 9.90 24.33 -13.70
CA GLU A 566 10.71 24.73 -12.54
C GLU A 566 11.00 26.24 -12.55
N ASP A 567 11.42 26.78 -13.69
CA ASP A 567 11.66 28.22 -13.86
C ASP A 567 10.41 29.07 -13.67
N LEU A 568 9.27 28.64 -14.22
CA LEU A 568 7.99 29.31 -13.99
C LEU A 568 7.59 29.25 -12.51
N THR A 569 7.91 28.15 -11.82
CA THR A 569 7.65 28.02 -10.38
C THR A 569 8.53 28.97 -9.58
N ARG A 570 9.80 29.14 -9.98
CA ARG A 570 10.73 30.11 -9.37
C ARG A 570 10.27 31.55 -9.59
N LEU A 571 9.83 31.90 -10.81
CA LEU A 571 9.25 33.20 -11.13
C LEU A 571 8.00 33.53 -10.30
N VAL A 572 7.23 32.51 -9.89
CA VAL A 572 6.07 32.70 -9.00
C VAL A 572 6.49 32.87 -7.53
N ASN A 573 7.60 32.26 -7.11
CA ASN A 573 8.12 32.35 -5.74
C ASN A 573 8.89 33.64 -5.48
N ASP A 574 9.59 34.13 -6.50
CA ASP A 574 10.50 35.26 -6.44
C ASP A 574 10.21 36.17 -7.64
N GLU A 575 9.67 37.34 -7.35
CA GLU A 575 9.25 38.30 -8.38
C GLU A 575 10.42 38.90 -9.17
N ASP A 576 11.63 38.80 -8.62
CA ASP A 576 12.89 39.29 -9.20
C ASP A 576 13.66 38.19 -9.94
N TYR A 577 13.13 36.95 -9.99
CA TYR A 577 13.77 35.86 -10.70
C TYR A 577 13.74 36.08 -12.23
N GLU A 578 14.93 36.20 -12.82
CA GLU A 578 15.08 36.25 -14.27
C GLU A 578 14.99 34.86 -14.89
N LEU A 579 14.04 34.67 -15.80
CA LEU A 579 13.92 33.44 -16.58
C LEU A 579 15.15 33.28 -17.50
N ARG A 580 15.63 32.04 -17.64
CA ARG A 580 16.73 31.74 -18.58
C ARG A 580 16.36 32.14 -20.00
N GLU A 581 17.36 32.62 -20.77
CA GLU A 581 17.16 33.13 -22.14
C GLU A 581 16.54 32.09 -23.10
N ASP A 582 16.88 30.80 -22.94
CA ASP A 582 16.32 29.71 -23.72
C ASP A 582 14.81 29.49 -23.42
N VAL A 583 14.39 29.73 -22.19
CA VAL A 583 12.99 29.68 -21.76
C VAL A 583 12.23 30.89 -22.29
N VAL A 584 12.79 32.09 -22.19
CA VAL A 584 12.18 33.33 -22.70
C VAL A 584 12.00 33.26 -24.22
N SER A 585 13.04 32.83 -24.95
CA SER A 585 12.98 32.67 -26.41
C SER A 585 11.96 31.61 -26.83
N SER A 586 11.85 30.52 -26.08
CA SER A 586 10.82 29.49 -26.31
C SER A 586 9.41 30.02 -26.08
N ILE A 587 9.16 30.76 -24.99
CA ILE A 587 7.84 31.35 -24.71
C ILE A 587 7.42 32.31 -25.82
N LYS A 588 8.35 33.14 -26.32
CA LYS A 588 8.09 34.04 -27.46
C LYS A 588 7.82 33.26 -28.76
N LYS A 589 8.60 32.20 -29.04
CA LYS A 589 8.42 31.35 -30.23
C LYS A 589 7.07 30.65 -30.26
N TYR A 590 6.59 30.17 -29.11
CA TYR A 590 5.34 29.41 -28.99
C TYR A 590 4.16 30.26 -28.49
N GLN A 591 4.23 31.60 -28.58
CA GLN A 591 3.22 32.52 -28.04
C GLN A 591 1.78 32.14 -28.42
N LYS A 592 1.51 31.88 -29.71
CA LYS A 592 0.15 31.52 -30.19
C LYS A 592 -0.38 30.23 -29.57
N GLN A 593 0.50 29.26 -29.32
CA GLN A 593 0.10 27.99 -28.70
C GLN A 593 -0.17 28.18 -27.21
N ILE A 594 0.67 28.98 -26.53
CA ILE A 594 0.49 29.35 -25.13
C ILE A 594 -0.83 30.09 -24.93
N GLU A 595 -1.18 31.01 -25.83
CA GLU A 595 -2.45 31.76 -25.79
C GLU A 595 -3.68 30.86 -25.83
N SER A 596 -3.61 29.73 -26.56
CA SER A 596 -4.71 28.79 -26.73
C SER A 596 -4.77 27.67 -25.69
N GLU A 597 -3.63 27.25 -25.14
CA GLU A 597 -3.52 26.03 -24.32
C GLU A 597 -3.28 26.30 -22.83
N TRP A 598 -2.66 27.42 -22.46
CA TRP A 598 -2.34 27.69 -21.06
C TRP A 598 -3.53 28.28 -20.30
N PRO A 599 -3.67 27.99 -18.99
CA PRO A 599 -4.67 28.64 -18.15
C PRO A 599 -4.52 30.17 -18.18
N PRO A 600 -5.61 30.95 -18.33
CA PRO A 600 -5.55 32.41 -18.47
C PRO A 600 -4.77 33.10 -17.35
N ILE A 601 -4.94 32.65 -16.11
CA ILE A 601 -4.23 33.20 -14.94
C ILE A 601 -2.71 33.08 -15.06
N LEU A 602 -2.21 31.95 -15.60
CA LEU A 602 -0.78 31.70 -15.79
C LEU A 602 -0.24 32.43 -17.02
N ARG A 603 -0.98 32.36 -18.14
CA ARG A 603 -0.65 33.08 -19.38
C ARG A 603 -0.46 34.57 -19.10
N ASN A 604 -1.47 35.19 -18.48
CA ASN A 604 -1.48 36.63 -18.25
C ASN A 604 -0.34 37.04 -17.28
N PHE A 605 -0.05 36.23 -16.26
CA PHE A 605 1.07 36.46 -15.36
C PHE A 605 2.43 36.42 -16.08
N VAL A 606 2.66 35.37 -16.89
CA VAL A 606 3.94 35.18 -17.61
C VAL A 606 4.13 36.24 -18.69
N PHE A 607 3.08 36.58 -19.44
CA PHE A 607 3.15 37.60 -20.49
C PHE A 607 3.38 38.99 -19.91
N ALA A 608 2.73 39.32 -18.80
CA ALA A 608 2.98 40.57 -18.09
C ALA A 608 4.44 40.69 -17.61
N LYS A 609 5.00 39.62 -17.01
CA LYS A 609 6.41 39.61 -16.56
C LYS A 609 7.41 39.68 -17.72
N LEU A 610 7.08 39.11 -18.88
CA LEU A 610 7.96 39.12 -20.06
C LEU A 610 7.73 40.28 -21.03
N GLY A 611 6.80 41.20 -20.72
CA GLY A 611 6.44 42.31 -21.61
C GLY A 611 5.88 41.86 -22.96
N ILE A 612 5.27 40.67 -23.03
CA ILE A 612 4.69 40.11 -24.25
C ILE A 612 3.26 40.63 -24.38
N LYS A 613 2.96 41.32 -25.48
CA LYS A 613 1.58 41.72 -25.79
C LYS A 613 0.82 40.52 -26.37
N PRO A 614 -0.34 40.16 -25.81
CA PRO A 614 -1.16 39.08 -26.38
C PRO A 614 -1.61 39.44 -27.79
N SER A 615 -1.74 38.44 -28.66
CA SER A 615 -2.18 38.65 -30.06
C SER A 615 -3.64 39.10 -30.17
N LYS A 616 -4.45 38.83 -29.13
CA LYS A 616 -5.84 39.29 -28.95
C LYS A 616 -6.12 39.46 -27.45
N GLU A 617 -6.79 40.54 -27.07
CA GLU A 617 -7.31 40.69 -25.71
C GLU A 617 -8.65 39.97 -25.61
N TYR A 618 -8.69 38.94 -24.76
CA TYR A 618 -9.92 38.24 -24.42
C TYR A 618 -10.68 39.02 -23.35
N SER A 619 -11.98 39.18 -23.53
CA SER A 619 -12.88 39.64 -22.47
C SER A 619 -12.94 38.59 -21.34
N ALA A 620 -13.33 39.02 -20.14
CA ALA A 620 -13.48 38.11 -18.99
C ALA A 620 -14.44 36.95 -19.28
N ASP A 621 -15.47 37.19 -20.10
CA ASP A 621 -16.43 36.18 -20.52
C ASP A 621 -15.83 35.17 -21.51
N GLU A 622 -15.02 35.62 -22.47
CA GLU A 622 -14.32 34.73 -23.42
C GLU A 622 -13.28 33.86 -22.70
N ASP A 623 -12.51 34.43 -21.77
CA ASP A 623 -11.54 33.68 -20.96
C ASP A 623 -12.24 32.61 -20.09
N PHE A 624 -13.42 32.94 -19.54
CA PHE A 624 -14.25 32.00 -18.78
C PHE A 624 -14.80 30.86 -19.65
N LEU A 625 -15.28 31.18 -20.85
CA LEU A 625 -15.75 30.19 -21.82
C LEU A 625 -14.60 29.27 -22.30
N MET A 626 -13.41 29.82 -22.55
CA MET A 626 -12.22 29.04 -22.90
C MET A 626 -11.80 28.09 -21.78
N GLN A 627 -11.88 28.53 -20.52
CA GLN A 627 -11.61 27.66 -19.37
C GLN A 627 -12.61 26.49 -19.31
N GLN A 628 -13.91 26.79 -19.41
CA GLN A 628 -14.95 25.76 -19.41
C GLN A 628 -14.80 24.76 -20.57
N LEU A 629 -14.42 25.24 -21.76
CA LEU A 629 -14.15 24.40 -22.92
C LEU A 629 -12.97 23.46 -22.67
N ASN A 630 -11.87 23.97 -22.12
CA ASN A 630 -10.67 23.17 -21.85
C ASN A 630 -10.92 22.11 -20.77
N GLU A 631 -11.73 22.40 -19.76
CA GLU A 631 -12.13 21.42 -18.74
C GLU A 631 -13.10 20.37 -19.33
N THR A 632 -14.10 20.81 -20.11
CA THR A 632 -15.14 19.94 -20.68
C THR A 632 -14.60 19.03 -21.79
N SER A 633 -13.75 19.56 -22.67
CA SER A 633 -13.10 18.79 -23.74
C SER A 633 -12.26 17.64 -23.20
N LYS A 634 -11.53 17.86 -22.10
CA LYS A 634 -10.78 16.81 -21.40
C LYS A 634 -11.71 15.79 -20.75
N ARG A 635 -12.75 16.25 -20.06
CA ARG A 635 -13.72 15.38 -19.37
C ARG A 635 -14.50 14.48 -20.33
N LEU A 636 -14.90 15.00 -21.48
CA LEU A 636 -15.74 14.30 -22.47
C LEU A 636 -14.95 13.72 -23.64
N LYS A 637 -13.63 13.92 -23.68
CA LYS A 637 -12.73 13.50 -24.78
C LYS A 637 -13.24 13.96 -26.15
N LEU A 638 -13.52 15.26 -26.26
CA LEU A 638 -14.00 15.84 -27.51
C LEU A 638 -12.93 15.72 -28.62
N PRO A 639 -13.32 15.43 -29.87
CA PRO A 639 -12.41 15.44 -31.02
C PRO A 639 -11.71 16.80 -31.18
N SER A 640 -10.43 16.79 -31.56
CA SER A 640 -9.60 18.00 -31.62
C SER A 640 -10.09 19.02 -32.64
N ASP A 641 -10.67 18.56 -33.75
CA ASP A 641 -11.32 19.39 -34.77
C ASP A 641 -12.54 20.12 -34.22
N ILE A 642 -13.36 19.46 -33.39
CA ILE A 642 -14.51 20.07 -32.74
C ILE A 642 -14.06 21.13 -31.72
N VAL A 643 -13.07 20.81 -30.88
CA VAL A 643 -12.53 21.77 -29.90
C VAL A 643 -11.96 23.01 -30.59
N TYR A 644 -11.27 22.84 -31.71
CA TYR A 644 -10.73 23.94 -32.51
C TYR A 644 -11.82 24.85 -33.06
N GLU A 645 -12.91 24.30 -33.60
CA GLU A 645 -14.01 25.10 -34.13
C GLU A 645 -14.80 25.84 -33.04
N ILE A 646 -14.92 25.27 -31.83
CA ILE A 646 -15.50 26.00 -30.68
C ILE A 646 -14.60 27.16 -30.25
N LYS A 647 -13.27 26.98 -30.30
CA LYS A 647 -12.34 28.07 -30.01
C LYS A 647 -12.51 29.22 -31.00
N ARG A 648 -12.59 28.92 -32.31
CA ARG A 648 -12.88 29.93 -33.35
C ARG A 648 -14.19 30.66 -33.11
N LEU A 649 -15.21 29.97 -32.60
CA LEU A 649 -16.47 30.58 -32.21
C LEU A 649 -16.33 31.56 -31.06
N ILE A 650 -15.63 31.16 -30.00
CA ILE A 650 -15.32 32.05 -28.85
C ILE A 650 -14.46 33.23 -29.33
N ASP A 651 -13.59 33.00 -30.32
CA ASP A 651 -12.79 34.05 -30.96
C ASP A 651 -13.61 35.01 -31.85
N GLY A 652 -14.91 34.82 -31.96
CA GLY A 652 -15.82 35.73 -32.69
C GLY A 652 -16.01 35.40 -34.17
N GLU A 653 -15.42 34.30 -34.66
CA GLU A 653 -15.62 33.87 -36.04
C GLU A 653 -17.03 33.28 -36.22
N ARG A 654 -17.67 33.57 -37.37
CA ARG A 654 -19.06 33.13 -37.68
C ARG A 654 -19.20 32.45 -39.05
N THR A 655 -18.12 32.29 -39.80
CA THR A 655 -18.13 31.74 -41.17
C THR A 655 -17.08 30.64 -41.36
N ALA A 656 -17.25 29.83 -42.44
CA ALA A 656 -16.30 28.78 -42.83
C ALA A 656 -16.03 27.69 -41.77
N PHE A 657 -17.09 27.22 -41.11
CA PHE A 657 -17.03 26.03 -40.24
C PHE A 657 -17.21 24.75 -41.03
N ASN A 658 -16.45 23.71 -40.69
CA ASN A 658 -16.53 22.43 -41.38
C ASN A 658 -17.90 21.72 -41.18
N PHE A 659 -18.28 20.87 -42.14
CA PHE A 659 -19.59 20.19 -42.13
C PHE A 659 -19.77 19.25 -40.92
N SER A 660 -18.69 18.60 -40.49
CA SER A 660 -18.69 17.72 -39.31
C SER A 660 -19.06 18.50 -38.04
N PHE A 661 -18.51 19.69 -37.87
CA PHE A 661 -18.78 20.57 -36.73
C PHE A 661 -20.21 21.09 -36.73
N LYS A 662 -20.74 21.56 -37.87
CA LYS A 662 -22.14 22.00 -37.97
C LYS A 662 -23.13 20.87 -37.64
N LYS A 663 -22.84 19.64 -38.12
CA LYS A 663 -23.64 18.46 -37.81
C LYS A 663 -23.57 18.11 -36.33
N TRP A 664 -22.37 18.08 -35.75
CA TRP A 664 -22.14 17.80 -34.34
C TRP A 664 -22.82 18.82 -33.42
N LEU A 665 -22.75 20.12 -33.75
CA LEU A 665 -23.37 21.19 -32.96
C LEU A 665 -24.90 21.05 -32.96
N LYS A 666 -25.50 20.73 -34.11
CA LYS A 666 -26.94 20.45 -34.21
C LYS A 666 -27.36 19.22 -33.41
N GLU A 667 -26.57 18.14 -33.45
CA GLU A 667 -26.84 16.94 -32.66
C GLU A 667 -26.71 17.21 -31.15
N LEU A 668 -25.74 18.02 -30.73
CA LEU A 668 -25.57 18.41 -29.32
C LEU A 668 -26.76 19.22 -28.80
N ILE A 669 -27.30 20.15 -29.60
CA ILE A 669 -28.39 21.05 -29.21
C ILE A 669 -29.76 20.39 -29.35
N SER A 670 -29.98 19.56 -30.38
CA SER A 670 -31.23 18.82 -30.59
C SER A 670 -31.37 17.58 -29.70
N GLY A 671 -30.25 17.02 -29.23
CA GLY A 671 -30.22 15.97 -28.22
C GLY A 671 -30.48 16.51 -26.81
N SER A 672 -30.71 15.62 -25.85
CA SER A 672 -30.68 16.00 -24.43
C SER A 672 -29.26 16.35 -24.04
N ILE A 673 -28.96 17.64 -23.86
CA ILE A 673 -27.63 18.12 -23.49
C ILE A 673 -27.17 17.38 -22.21
N PRO A 674 -26.04 16.65 -22.24
CA PRO A 674 -25.60 15.89 -21.08
C PRO A 674 -25.34 16.82 -19.89
N LYS A 675 -25.74 16.42 -18.67
CA LYS A 675 -25.47 17.16 -17.40
C LYS A 675 -23.99 17.50 -17.15
N GLN A 676 -23.09 16.96 -17.98
CA GLN A 676 -21.64 17.12 -17.92
C GLN A 676 -21.15 18.29 -18.79
N TRP A 677 -22.04 19.12 -19.33
CA TRP A 677 -21.67 20.36 -19.99
C TRP A 677 -22.00 21.54 -19.06
N PRO A 678 -21.07 22.48 -18.82
CA PRO A 678 -21.37 23.68 -18.05
C PRO A 678 -22.42 24.55 -18.74
N ASP A 679 -23.32 25.16 -17.96
CA ASP A 679 -24.47 25.91 -18.50
C ASP A 679 -24.07 27.11 -19.37
N GLU A 680 -22.98 27.80 -19.02
CA GLU A 680 -22.54 29.02 -19.72
C GLU A 680 -22.00 28.71 -21.13
N ILE A 681 -21.13 27.69 -21.28
CA ILE A 681 -20.66 27.27 -22.61
C ILE A 681 -21.78 26.70 -23.49
N ILE A 682 -22.76 26.02 -22.90
CA ILE A 682 -23.95 25.56 -23.63
C ILE A 682 -24.75 26.75 -24.16
N LYS A 683 -25.07 27.72 -23.29
CA LYS A 683 -25.84 28.92 -23.69
C LYS A 683 -25.13 29.66 -24.82
N PHE A 684 -23.81 29.77 -24.73
CA PHE A 684 -22.98 30.34 -25.78
C PHE A 684 -23.11 29.56 -27.10
N LEU A 685 -22.97 28.24 -27.07
CA LEU A 685 -23.07 27.38 -28.26
C LEU A 685 -24.48 27.39 -28.89
N ILE A 686 -25.54 27.44 -28.08
CA ILE A 686 -26.93 27.57 -28.57
C ILE A 686 -27.13 28.91 -29.28
N LYS A 687 -26.57 30.00 -28.72
CA LYS A 687 -26.63 31.31 -29.37
C LYS A 687 -25.84 31.32 -30.68
N ALA A 688 -24.64 30.76 -30.66
CA ALA A 688 -23.76 30.67 -31.81
C ALA A 688 -24.35 29.82 -32.95
N GLU A 689 -25.07 28.75 -32.66
CA GLU A 689 -25.74 27.92 -33.69
C GLU A 689 -26.81 28.68 -34.47
N LYS A 690 -27.46 29.69 -33.87
CA LYS A 690 -28.39 30.57 -34.58
C LYS A 690 -27.70 31.59 -35.49
N GLU A 691 -26.40 31.83 -35.26
CA GLU A 691 -25.59 32.83 -35.96
C GLU A 691 -24.73 32.22 -37.10
N ILE A 692 -24.57 30.89 -37.17
CA ILE A 692 -23.74 30.12 -38.14
C ILE A 692 -24.58 29.28 -39.11
#